data_AF-A0A1K2I916-F1
#
_entry.id   AF-A0A1K2I916-F1
#
_cell.length_a   1.000
_cell.length_b   1.000
_cell.length_c   1.000
_cell.angle_alpha   90.00
_cell.angle_beta   90.00
_cell.angle_gamma   90.00
#
_symmetry.space_group_name_H-M   'P 1'
#
loop_
_entity.id
_entity.type
_entity.pdbx_description
1 polymer ?
#
loop_
_entity_poly.entity_id
_entity_poly.type
_entity_poly.pdbx_seq_one_letter_code
_entity_poly.pdbx_strand_id
1 'polypeptide(L)'
;MMQNIKKILWFNFALLTLGLIVAFGHTIAANAVVTTAAEMAPQPEEKPFVGTDILGVASRYNAFAADKMIIDGTAINDGLEGRYAAGEFEDLNNNTWNSGKSPWGSVLSMTDPDAGVIPVTPLITTNKIQRLKADNKTETGIFKDVYKSAGGQYLYNGQNQLVANNLLDWYTQEHDGWDENEKKTYQHLGDILRVTDGKAEKVGQTADFKKNQAVLQRILSANGSLPSGMSGQLDPDATDASNYFYAAKLQIQAISKYYDQLTTKKTGQDSENVVLVNSQVDNVKVNEKSNGNTLNLTVNLYLPDDYAKDGNYQKPPVLLLGLKNQSKQFNVTVNVHNMDGSIKEVQAGNDSYPTYAYAPYILANWDGINSTDLFGGWNGSYKMNAYNKDNQEIQPPSGTSQGQLYSSHVLNNFPNVSTSGDDSVEFKLANNGLSGTILVPNASVKQSKPGAELFGSVITGKDFYINSSLPVSRLISSSFDFENIPGDIFEDLKRPNPQATKVSLKTDEDQSAVGMSVGEHNKVPFSIKSVKELAPLTLDADILTRNQDYQVWYRWKNASGDHEWHNLADEKSADIDWQYDAKKQKYNHITIPDLRKLQDYSTTLKQTSKSSQSVDYLPTAAEETPYLQLQRQNTFELLVAPTEDGSTGKEVKIDPEATDQDLEDYQITTIDLAEKGNLEFTVPGQLALKPDQQKQTLYQAKFPVTIKNPWQINYRLGLGFNSQMTSPAASVLYPIESNADAATFTIDKGKLELKAVPDMDFGHFTVPEVVKGATNPLTNTGGALTVSDFRGSDTTDWSLSATTGAFKHESKSNTINGTIDFTATNDDGAKATGTLDGAKIWTSADAKTSGVSEKTVNTTDATTLTLSPQGGVVSGKYTANVTWTLDDTPTASQAS
;
A
#
# COMPACT_ATOMS: atom_id res chain seq x y z
N MET A 1 -41.99 -18.30 59.24
CA MET A 1 -42.59 -17.31 58.31
C MET A 1 -41.57 -16.46 57.54
N MET A 2 -40.27 -16.41 57.88
CA MET A 2 -39.25 -15.64 57.13
C MET A 2 -38.50 -16.41 56.02
N GLN A 3 -38.76 -17.72 55.81
CA GLN A 3 -38.14 -18.50 54.73
C GLN A 3 -38.96 -18.60 53.44
N ASN A 4 -40.27 -18.29 53.46
CA ASN A 4 -41.12 -18.32 52.26
C ASN A 4 -41.14 -17.01 51.46
N ILE A 5 -40.66 -15.90 52.03
CA ILE A 5 -40.60 -14.59 51.33
C ILE A 5 -39.39 -14.51 50.39
N LYS A 6 -38.28 -15.21 50.68
CA LYS A 6 -37.08 -15.21 49.81
C LYS A 6 -37.25 -16.05 48.52
N LYS A 7 -38.11 -17.08 48.52
CA LYS A 7 -38.40 -17.88 47.31
C LYS A 7 -39.39 -17.21 46.35
N ILE A 8 -40.28 -16.34 46.85
CA ILE A 8 -41.25 -15.58 46.02
C ILE A 8 -40.60 -14.37 45.33
N LEU A 9 -39.56 -13.77 45.91
CA LEU A 9 -38.83 -12.68 45.26
C LEU A 9 -37.89 -13.16 44.13
N TRP A 10 -37.27 -14.33 44.27
CA TRP A 10 -36.39 -14.88 43.21
C TRP A 10 -37.17 -15.42 42.00
N PHE A 11 -38.41 -15.90 42.19
CA PHE A 11 -39.24 -16.39 41.08
C PHE A 11 -39.90 -15.25 40.27
N ASN A 12 -40.19 -14.11 40.90
CA ASN A 12 -40.73 -12.92 40.20
C ASN A 12 -39.66 -12.13 39.44
N PHE A 13 -38.40 -12.16 39.87
CA PHE A 13 -37.30 -11.50 39.15
C PHE A 13 -36.88 -12.25 37.87
N ALA A 14 -37.07 -13.57 37.83
CA ALA A 14 -36.81 -14.42 36.66
C ALA A 14 -37.94 -14.38 35.59
N LEU A 15 -39.20 -14.13 36.00
CA LEU A 15 -40.30 -13.94 35.03
C LEU A 15 -40.32 -12.54 34.39
N LEU A 16 -39.85 -11.50 35.09
CA LEU A 16 -39.79 -10.15 34.52
C LEU A 16 -38.65 -9.99 33.49
N THR A 17 -37.60 -10.81 33.58
CA THR A 17 -36.46 -10.83 32.66
C THR A 17 -36.69 -11.67 31.40
N LEU A 18 -37.64 -12.63 31.41
CA LEU A 18 -38.06 -13.35 30.21
C LEU A 18 -39.22 -12.66 29.45
N GLY A 19 -40.00 -11.80 30.11
CA GLY A 19 -41.17 -11.13 29.52
C GLY A 19 -40.88 -9.86 28.70
N LEU A 20 -39.70 -9.26 28.84
CA LEU A 20 -39.33 -8.02 28.15
C LEU A 20 -38.58 -8.22 26.82
N ILE A 21 -38.23 -9.46 26.47
CA ILE A 21 -37.54 -9.82 25.22
C ILE A 21 -38.54 -10.16 24.09
N VAL A 22 -39.85 -10.26 24.37
CA VAL A 22 -40.85 -10.77 23.39
C VAL A 22 -41.88 -9.71 22.94
N ALA A 23 -41.80 -8.46 23.37
CA ALA A 23 -42.88 -7.46 23.15
C ALA A 23 -42.62 -6.34 22.11
N PHE A 24 -41.49 -6.30 21.40
CA PHE A 24 -41.26 -5.28 20.35
C PHE A 24 -40.68 -5.83 19.04
N GLY A 25 -41.00 -7.08 18.71
CA GLY A 25 -40.81 -7.61 17.35
C GLY A 25 -42.08 -7.41 16.51
N HIS A 26 -41.92 -6.77 15.35
CA HIS A 26 -42.91 -6.53 14.28
C HIS A 26 -43.87 -5.35 14.59
N THR A 27 -43.93 -4.23 13.84
CA THR A 27 -44.04 -4.15 12.37
C THR A 27 -43.78 -2.71 11.85
N ILE A 28 -43.26 -2.61 10.61
CA ILE A 28 -43.31 -1.49 9.62
C ILE A 28 -42.12 -0.51 9.58
N ALA A 29 -41.37 -0.69 8.49
CA ALA A 29 -40.25 0.07 7.96
C ALA A 29 -40.63 1.42 7.33
N ALA A 30 -39.69 2.37 7.31
CA ALA A 30 -39.22 3.08 6.11
C ALA A 30 -38.20 4.20 6.47
N ASN A 31 -37.01 4.13 5.84
CA ASN A 31 -36.08 5.21 5.51
C ASN A 31 -35.39 6.04 6.62
N ALA A 32 -34.12 5.73 6.93
CA ALA A 32 -32.95 6.61 6.73
C ALA A 32 -31.65 6.11 7.44
N VAL A 33 -30.64 5.74 6.63
CA VAL A 33 -29.21 6.11 6.71
C VAL A 33 -28.41 5.87 8.02
N VAL A 34 -27.69 4.73 8.06
CA VAL A 34 -26.21 4.53 7.98
C VAL A 34 -25.23 5.28 8.94
N THR A 35 -24.29 4.47 9.48
CA THR A 35 -22.94 4.72 10.08
C THR A 35 -22.87 5.36 11.48
N THR A 36 -22.03 4.91 12.44
CA THR A 36 -20.92 3.93 12.45
C THR A 36 -20.63 3.53 13.90
N ALA A 37 -20.63 2.22 14.17
CA ALA A 37 -19.82 1.67 15.26
C ALA A 37 -18.39 1.55 14.72
N ALA A 38 -17.41 2.10 15.44
CA ALA A 38 -16.00 1.87 15.16
C ALA A 38 -15.71 0.38 15.40
N GLU A 39 -15.74 -0.41 14.33
CA GLU A 39 -15.20 -1.76 14.31
C GLU A 39 -13.68 -1.65 14.43
N MET A 40 -13.16 -1.96 15.62
CA MET A 40 -11.78 -2.37 15.75
C MET A 40 -11.55 -3.56 14.81
N ALA A 41 -10.61 -3.42 13.90
CA ALA A 41 -10.22 -4.47 12.97
C ALA A 41 -9.98 -5.81 13.69
N PRO A 42 -10.45 -6.96 13.14
CA PRO A 42 -9.93 -8.25 13.58
C PRO A 42 -8.44 -8.30 13.26
N GLN A 43 -7.64 -8.58 14.30
CA GLN A 43 -6.26 -9.03 14.15
C GLN A 43 -6.25 -10.26 13.23
N PRO A 44 -5.25 -10.45 12.34
CA PRO A 44 -5.14 -11.69 11.57
C PRO A 44 -5.15 -12.88 12.53
N GLU A 45 -5.93 -13.91 12.19
CA GLU A 45 -5.95 -15.19 12.92
C GLU A 45 -4.51 -15.71 13.09
N GLU A 46 -4.22 -16.40 14.20
CA GLU A 46 -2.90 -16.96 14.51
C GLU A 46 -2.29 -17.70 13.30
N LYS A 47 -1.01 -17.45 12.94
CA LYS A 47 -0.37 -17.98 11.73
C LYS A 47 -0.58 -19.50 11.59
N PRO A 48 -1.12 -20.00 10.45
CA PRO A 48 -1.44 -21.43 10.25
C PRO A 48 -0.22 -22.31 9.89
N PHE A 49 1.01 -21.82 10.13
CA PHE A 49 2.28 -22.46 9.82
C PHE A 49 3.35 -22.12 10.87
N VAL A 50 4.45 -22.90 10.89
CA VAL A 50 5.58 -22.71 11.82
C VAL A 50 6.80 -22.23 11.07
N GLY A 51 7.48 -21.21 11.62
CA GLY A 51 8.78 -20.77 11.13
C GLY A 51 8.74 -20.49 9.63
N THR A 52 9.55 -21.21 8.86
CA THR A 52 9.67 -21.01 7.41
C THR A 52 8.72 -21.87 6.56
N ASP A 53 7.88 -22.72 7.17
CA ASP A 53 6.97 -23.62 6.45
C ASP A 53 5.68 -22.92 6.00
N ILE A 54 5.79 -21.83 5.23
CA ILE A 54 4.65 -20.94 4.92
C ILE A 54 3.52 -21.59 4.10
N LEU A 55 3.73 -22.79 3.54
CA LEU A 55 2.70 -23.62 2.89
C LEU A 55 2.35 -24.90 3.68
N GLY A 56 2.79 -24.98 4.93
CA GLY A 56 2.56 -26.11 5.81
C GLY A 56 3.34 -27.35 5.38
N VAL A 57 2.81 -28.53 5.69
CA VAL A 57 3.44 -29.80 5.31
C VAL A 57 3.46 -30.02 3.78
N ALA A 58 2.55 -29.39 3.06
CA ALA A 58 2.37 -29.60 1.62
C ALA A 58 3.47 -28.98 0.74
N SER A 59 4.20 -27.93 1.19
CA SER A 59 5.31 -27.33 0.41
C SER A 59 6.41 -28.32 0.07
N ARG A 60 6.55 -29.38 0.87
CA ARG A 60 7.66 -30.35 0.78
C ARG A 60 7.50 -31.31 -0.40
N TYR A 61 6.38 -31.28 -1.11
CA TYR A 61 6.03 -32.20 -2.18
C TYR A 61 5.80 -31.45 -3.48
N ASN A 62 6.20 -32.05 -4.60
CA ASN A 62 5.89 -31.56 -5.95
C ASN A 62 4.39 -31.68 -6.25
N ALA A 63 3.75 -32.72 -5.70
CA ALA A 63 2.31 -32.86 -5.72
C ALA A 63 1.79 -33.34 -4.36
N PHE A 64 0.79 -32.63 -3.84
CA PHE A 64 0.11 -32.95 -2.60
C PHE A 64 -1.41 -33.00 -2.84
N ALA A 65 -2.03 -34.13 -2.50
CA ALA A 65 -3.48 -34.29 -2.56
C ALA A 65 -4.02 -34.75 -1.21
N ALA A 66 -4.79 -33.92 -0.51
CA ALA A 66 -5.23 -34.28 0.83
C ALA A 66 -6.17 -35.50 0.85
N ASP A 67 -6.93 -35.73 -0.23
CA ASP A 67 -7.82 -36.88 -0.35
C ASP A 67 -7.15 -37.98 -1.21
N LYS A 68 -7.37 -38.02 -2.53
CA LYS A 68 -6.80 -39.05 -3.42
C LYS A 68 -5.84 -38.50 -4.48
N MET A 69 -4.78 -39.24 -4.79
CA MET A 69 -4.01 -39.05 -6.01
C MET A 69 -4.28 -40.21 -6.97
N ILE A 70 -4.85 -39.89 -8.12
CA ILE A 70 -5.40 -40.84 -9.07
C ILE A 70 -4.56 -40.80 -10.33
N ILE A 71 -3.95 -41.92 -10.69
CA ILE A 71 -3.03 -42.05 -11.81
C ILE A 71 -3.71 -42.86 -12.91
N ASP A 72 -3.84 -42.28 -14.10
CA ASP A 72 -4.21 -42.98 -15.34
C ASP A 72 -2.95 -43.25 -16.15
N GLY A 73 -2.34 -44.42 -15.92
CA GLY A 73 -1.03 -44.70 -16.50
C GLY A 73 -1.03 -45.15 -17.96
N THR A 74 -2.17 -45.12 -18.68
CA THR A 74 -2.17 -45.36 -20.14
C THR A 74 -1.41 -44.27 -20.92
N ALA A 75 -1.13 -43.14 -20.26
CA ALA A 75 -0.53 -41.94 -20.84
C ALA A 75 0.83 -41.52 -20.21
N ILE A 76 1.39 -42.31 -19.29
CA ILE A 76 2.66 -42.00 -18.59
C ILE A 76 3.74 -42.93 -19.14
N ASN A 77 4.43 -42.50 -20.20
CA ASN A 77 5.45 -43.31 -20.87
C ASN A 77 6.86 -43.16 -20.26
N ASP A 78 7.10 -42.08 -19.53
CA ASP A 78 8.45 -41.66 -19.08
C ASP A 78 8.66 -41.80 -17.56
N GLY A 79 7.65 -42.22 -16.80
CA GLY A 79 7.70 -42.33 -15.34
C GLY A 79 7.18 -41.10 -14.58
N LEU A 80 7.12 -41.20 -13.25
CA LEU A 80 6.81 -40.10 -12.34
C LEU A 80 8.08 -39.69 -11.60
N GLU A 81 8.47 -38.42 -11.65
CA GLU A 81 9.66 -37.91 -10.96
C GLU A 81 9.27 -36.80 -9.97
N GLY A 82 10.01 -36.69 -8.86
CA GLY A 82 9.70 -35.75 -7.76
C GLY A 82 9.03 -36.42 -6.55
N ARG A 83 8.64 -35.61 -5.57
CA ARG A 83 8.06 -36.07 -4.30
C ARG A 83 6.55 -35.91 -4.27
N TYR A 84 5.85 -36.95 -3.86
CA TYR A 84 4.39 -37.02 -3.88
C TYR A 84 3.83 -37.38 -2.50
N ALA A 85 2.72 -36.76 -2.12
CA ALA A 85 1.98 -37.18 -0.94
C ALA A 85 0.47 -37.13 -1.17
N ALA A 86 -0.22 -38.17 -0.70
CA ALA A 86 -1.67 -38.20 -0.75
C ALA A 86 -2.28 -39.07 0.35
N GLY A 87 -3.52 -38.74 0.75
CA GLY A 87 -4.29 -39.60 1.65
C GLY A 87 -4.40 -41.01 1.09
N GLU A 88 -4.69 -41.14 -0.20
CA GLU A 88 -4.72 -42.40 -0.92
C GLU A 88 -4.12 -42.27 -2.32
N PHE A 89 -3.33 -43.25 -2.76
CA PHE A 89 -2.91 -43.40 -4.15
C PHE A 89 -3.74 -44.47 -4.85
N GLU A 90 -4.29 -44.13 -6.03
CA GLU A 90 -5.18 -44.97 -6.82
C GLU A 90 -4.69 -45.08 -8.28
N ASP A 91 -4.71 -46.27 -8.88
CA ASP A 91 -4.52 -46.51 -10.32
C ASP A 91 -5.82 -46.94 -11.00
N LEU A 92 -6.20 -46.23 -12.07
CA LEU A 92 -7.47 -46.41 -12.79
C LEU A 92 -7.45 -47.50 -13.88
N ASN A 93 -6.29 -47.92 -14.41
CA ASN A 93 -6.23 -48.72 -15.64
C ASN A 93 -5.18 -49.85 -15.63
N ASN A 94 -5.57 -51.03 -15.11
CA ASN A 94 -4.96 -52.36 -15.32
C ASN A 94 -3.45 -52.41 -15.65
N ASN A 95 -2.58 -52.35 -14.62
CA ASN A 95 -1.13 -52.62 -14.69
C ASN A 95 -0.30 -51.56 -15.43
N THR A 96 -0.65 -50.29 -15.29
CA THR A 96 0.29 -49.21 -15.64
C THR A 96 1.37 -49.00 -14.57
N TRP A 97 1.14 -49.57 -13.39
CA TRP A 97 2.19 -49.98 -12.49
C TRP A 97 3.15 -50.90 -13.24
N ASN A 98 4.26 -50.34 -13.71
CA ASN A 98 5.41 -51.09 -14.15
C ASN A 98 5.23 -51.81 -15.50
N SER A 99 5.03 -51.06 -16.58
CA SER A 99 5.11 -51.56 -17.97
C SER A 99 6.54 -51.97 -18.41
N GLY A 100 7.48 -52.06 -17.46
CA GLY A 100 8.88 -52.45 -17.69
C GLY A 100 9.74 -51.40 -18.41
N LYS A 101 9.19 -50.21 -18.73
CA LYS A 101 9.91 -49.13 -19.42
C LYS A 101 10.32 -47.94 -18.56
N SER A 102 9.65 -47.67 -17.43
CA SER A 102 10.05 -46.63 -16.47
C SER A 102 9.60 -47.00 -15.05
N PRO A 103 10.52 -47.26 -14.10
CA PRO A 103 10.19 -47.39 -12.68
C PRO A 103 9.54 -46.11 -12.13
N TRP A 104 8.81 -46.22 -11.02
CA TRP A 104 8.50 -45.04 -10.18
C TRP A 104 9.82 -44.32 -9.89
N GLY A 105 9.89 -43.02 -10.18
CA GLY A 105 11.13 -42.28 -10.46
C GLY A 105 12.32 -42.65 -9.58
N SER A 106 13.49 -42.74 -10.20
CA SER A 106 14.75 -42.84 -9.46
C SER A 106 15.11 -41.49 -8.82
N VAL A 107 15.67 -41.53 -7.61
CA VAL A 107 16.56 -40.50 -7.06
C VAL A 107 17.97 -41.10 -7.11
N LEU A 108 18.85 -40.56 -7.94
CA LEU A 108 20.25 -40.94 -8.13
C LEU A 108 21.06 -39.65 -8.14
N SER A 109 21.59 -39.26 -6.98
CA SER A 109 22.86 -38.51 -6.88
C SER A 109 23.23 -38.27 -5.42
N MET A 110 24.05 -39.15 -4.84
CA MET A 110 25.05 -38.75 -3.85
C MET A 110 26.40 -39.23 -4.37
N THR A 111 27.05 -38.39 -5.18
CA THR A 111 28.49 -38.50 -5.48
C THR A 111 29.31 -37.46 -4.73
N ASP A 112 28.76 -36.88 -3.66
CA ASP A 112 29.56 -36.10 -2.71
C ASP A 112 29.64 -36.82 -1.35
N PRO A 113 30.73 -37.56 -1.09
CA PRO A 113 30.99 -38.21 0.20
C PRO A 113 31.25 -37.21 1.34
N ASP A 114 31.50 -35.94 1.03
CA ASP A 114 31.87 -34.91 2.00
C ASP A 114 30.68 -34.00 2.38
N ALA A 115 29.57 -34.07 1.65
CA ALA A 115 28.30 -33.46 2.04
C ALA A 115 27.64 -34.33 3.12
N GLY A 116 27.75 -33.90 4.38
CA GLY A 116 27.18 -34.57 5.54
C GLY A 116 25.77 -35.12 5.27
N VAL A 117 25.57 -36.39 5.64
CA VAL A 117 24.34 -37.20 5.50
C VAL A 117 23.06 -36.36 5.45
N ILE A 118 22.53 -36.12 4.25
CA ILE A 118 21.16 -35.61 4.09
C ILE A 118 20.23 -36.80 4.37
N PRO A 119 19.25 -36.69 5.29
CA PRO A 119 18.28 -37.75 5.56
C PRO A 119 17.57 -38.12 4.26
N VAL A 120 17.55 -39.41 3.95
CA VAL A 120 16.84 -39.89 2.76
C VAL A 120 15.37 -39.53 2.91
N THR A 121 14.89 -38.70 2.02
CA THR A 121 13.55 -38.14 2.12
C THR A 121 12.59 -38.96 1.25
N PRO A 122 11.41 -39.40 1.73
CA PRO A 122 10.52 -40.28 0.96
C PRO A 122 10.07 -39.65 -0.36
N LEU A 123 10.07 -40.48 -1.41
CA LEU A 123 9.54 -40.14 -2.73
C LEU A 123 8.02 -40.08 -2.69
N ILE A 124 7.39 -41.04 -2.00
CA ILE A 124 5.94 -41.14 -1.85
C ILE A 124 5.62 -41.31 -0.37
N THR A 125 4.70 -40.47 0.11
CA THR A 125 4.14 -40.58 1.47
C THR A 125 2.63 -40.70 1.38
N THR A 126 2.07 -41.81 1.85
CA THR A 126 0.63 -42.05 1.79
C THR A 126 0.12 -42.93 2.92
N ASN A 127 -1.15 -42.75 3.26
CA ASN A 127 -1.83 -43.68 4.16
C ASN A 127 -2.18 -45.00 3.44
N LYS A 128 -2.71 -44.90 2.22
CA LYS A 128 -3.29 -46.05 1.49
C LYS A 128 -2.86 -46.09 0.03
N ILE A 129 -2.65 -47.31 -0.47
CA ILE A 129 -2.48 -47.62 -1.89
C ILE A 129 -3.57 -48.60 -2.32
N GLN A 130 -4.33 -48.27 -3.37
CA GLN A 130 -5.46 -49.02 -3.96
C GLN A 130 -5.46 -48.82 -5.51
N ARG A 131 -6.50 -49.11 -6.29
CA ARG A 131 -6.84 -50.40 -6.91
C ARG A 131 -8.33 -50.47 -7.22
N LEU A 132 -8.81 -49.63 -8.14
CA LEU A 132 -10.15 -49.77 -8.70
C LEU A 132 -10.16 -50.76 -9.88
N LYS A 133 -10.90 -51.85 -9.77
CA LYS A 133 -11.20 -52.70 -10.93
C LYS A 133 -12.24 -52.02 -11.84
N ALA A 134 -12.32 -52.48 -13.08
CA ALA A 134 -13.37 -52.10 -14.03
C ALA A 134 -14.81 -52.41 -13.53
N ASP A 135 -14.98 -53.20 -12.47
CA ASP A 135 -16.25 -53.45 -11.79
C ASP A 135 -16.47 -52.61 -10.51
N ASN A 136 -15.69 -51.55 -10.30
CA ASN A 136 -15.69 -50.66 -9.13
C ASN A 136 -15.41 -51.35 -7.78
N LYS A 137 -14.81 -52.54 -7.76
CA LYS A 137 -14.35 -53.18 -6.53
C LYS A 137 -12.92 -52.78 -6.21
N THR A 138 -12.69 -52.39 -4.96
CA THR A 138 -11.36 -52.11 -4.39
C THR A 138 -10.68 -53.41 -3.97
N GLU A 139 -9.46 -53.63 -4.46
CA GLU A 139 -8.59 -54.71 -3.95
C GLU A 139 -7.40 -54.11 -3.19
N THR A 140 -7.24 -54.50 -1.94
CA THR A 140 -6.07 -54.16 -1.10
C THR A 140 -4.81 -54.96 -1.44
N GLY A 141 -4.90 -55.95 -2.34
CA GLY A 141 -3.85 -56.96 -2.59
C GLY A 141 -2.88 -56.66 -3.74
N ILE A 142 -2.82 -55.45 -4.28
CA ILE A 142 -2.27 -55.24 -5.65
C ILE A 142 -0.75 -55.19 -5.73
N PHE A 143 -0.06 -54.74 -4.67
CA PHE A 143 1.39 -54.89 -4.61
C PHE A 143 1.80 -56.36 -4.70
N LYS A 144 0.99 -57.29 -4.15
CA LYS A 144 1.23 -58.73 -4.19
C LYS A 144 1.32 -59.28 -5.61
N ASP A 145 0.38 -58.87 -6.47
CA ASP A 145 0.19 -59.41 -7.82
C ASP A 145 1.02 -58.68 -8.88
N VAL A 146 1.14 -57.35 -8.76
CA VAL A 146 2.00 -56.54 -9.63
C VAL A 146 3.48 -56.90 -9.43
N TYR A 147 3.93 -56.99 -8.16
CA TYR A 147 5.30 -57.36 -7.85
C TYR A 147 5.63 -58.78 -8.33
N LYS A 148 4.72 -59.75 -8.13
CA LYS A 148 4.85 -61.13 -8.65
C LYS A 148 4.91 -61.17 -10.17
N SER A 149 4.11 -60.38 -10.87
CA SER A 149 4.06 -60.35 -12.34
C SER A 149 5.29 -59.71 -13.00
N ALA A 150 5.94 -58.75 -12.34
CA ALA A 150 7.12 -58.03 -12.84
C ALA A 150 8.47 -58.69 -12.44
N GLY A 151 8.43 -59.82 -11.72
CA GLY A 151 9.64 -60.56 -11.32
C GLY A 151 10.58 -59.82 -10.37
N GLY A 152 10.13 -58.77 -9.69
CA GLY A 152 10.93 -57.99 -8.73
C GLY A 152 12.05 -57.11 -9.32
N GLN A 153 12.33 -57.17 -10.63
CA GLN A 153 13.55 -56.56 -11.22
C GLN A 153 13.47 -55.06 -11.51
N TYR A 154 12.28 -54.45 -11.52
CA TYR A 154 12.06 -53.12 -12.09
C TYR A 154 11.71 -52.02 -11.09
N LEU A 155 11.72 -52.30 -9.77
CA LEU A 155 11.31 -51.33 -8.74
C LEU A 155 12.46 -50.84 -7.86
N TYR A 156 13.67 -51.36 -8.04
CA TYR A 156 14.77 -51.17 -7.09
C TYR A 156 16.00 -50.51 -7.72
N ASN A 157 16.35 -49.32 -7.23
CA ASN A 157 17.70 -48.75 -7.36
C ASN A 157 18.42 -48.64 -5.99
N GLY A 158 17.82 -49.13 -4.89
CA GLY A 158 18.38 -49.05 -3.52
C GLY A 158 18.37 -47.67 -2.87
N GLN A 159 17.85 -46.63 -3.54
CA GLN A 159 17.94 -45.24 -3.07
C GLN A 159 16.57 -44.59 -2.82
N ASN A 160 15.48 -45.18 -3.31
CA ASN A 160 14.12 -44.68 -3.13
C ASN A 160 13.44 -45.24 -1.86
N GLN A 161 12.69 -44.40 -1.15
CA GLN A 161 11.85 -44.80 0.00
C GLN A 161 10.36 -44.56 -0.29
N LEU A 162 9.54 -45.58 -0.05
CA LEU A 162 8.07 -45.51 -0.03
C LEU A 162 7.58 -45.56 1.42
N VAL A 163 6.76 -44.59 1.82
CA VAL A 163 6.01 -44.63 3.07
C VAL A 163 4.54 -44.84 2.75
N ALA A 164 4.06 -46.06 3.01
CA ALA A 164 2.68 -46.47 2.78
C ALA A 164 2.18 -47.30 3.95
N ASN A 165 1.38 -46.70 4.84
CA ASN A 165 1.00 -47.34 6.10
C ASN A 165 0.27 -48.69 5.89
N ASN A 166 -0.69 -48.75 4.96
CA ASN A 166 -1.44 -49.99 4.71
C ASN A 166 -0.56 -51.12 4.16
N LEU A 167 0.46 -50.77 3.36
CA LEU A 167 1.38 -51.73 2.78
C LEU A 167 2.42 -52.23 3.79
N LEU A 168 2.89 -51.33 4.66
CA LEU A 168 3.76 -51.69 5.78
C LEU A 168 3.04 -52.61 6.78
N ASP A 169 1.79 -52.30 7.12
CA ASP A 169 0.97 -53.13 7.99
C ASP A 169 0.77 -54.53 7.39
N TRP A 170 0.42 -54.61 6.11
CA TRP A 170 0.34 -55.88 5.39
C TRP A 170 1.67 -56.65 5.38
N TYR A 171 2.77 -55.97 5.02
CA TYR A 171 4.10 -56.58 4.96
C TYR A 171 4.47 -57.17 6.32
N THR A 172 4.35 -56.39 7.40
CA THR A 172 4.74 -56.85 8.74
C THR A 172 3.84 -57.95 9.30
N GLN A 173 2.52 -57.92 9.05
CA GLN A 173 1.59 -58.96 9.51
C GLN A 173 1.77 -60.30 8.79
N GLU A 174 2.02 -60.27 7.48
CA GLU A 174 2.10 -61.47 6.66
C GLU A 174 3.51 -62.07 6.57
N HIS A 175 4.56 -61.25 6.75
CA HIS A 175 5.96 -61.64 6.57
C HIS A 175 6.40 -62.84 7.41
N ASP A 176 5.87 -62.98 8.63
CA ASP A 176 6.19 -64.11 9.51
C ASP A 176 5.62 -65.45 8.98
N GLY A 177 4.53 -65.40 8.21
CA GLY A 177 3.88 -66.57 7.60
C GLY A 177 4.42 -66.97 6.22
N TRP A 178 5.31 -66.17 5.62
CA TRP A 178 5.85 -66.41 4.28
C TRP A 178 6.89 -67.54 4.24
N ASP A 179 6.83 -68.35 3.19
CA ASP A 179 7.89 -69.32 2.87
C ASP A 179 9.18 -68.63 2.36
N GLU A 180 10.27 -69.38 2.20
CA GLU A 180 11.55 -68.81 1.74
C GLU A 180 11.48 -68.18 0.33
N ASN A 181 10.61 -68.70 -0.56
CA ASN A 181 10.45 -68.15 -1.90
C ASN A 181 9.63 -66.87 -1.84
N GLU A 182 8.61 -66.79 -1.00
CA GLU A 182 7.81 -65.60 -0.75
C GLU A 182 8.65 -64.50 -0.10
N LYS A 183 9.48 -64.84 0.89
CA LYS A 183 10.44 -63.88 1.50
C LYS A 183 11.43 -63.33 0.48
N LYS A 184 12.00 -64.18 -0.38
CA LYS A 184 12.88 -63.73 -1.49
C LYS A 184 12.13 -62.91 -2.52
N THR A 185 10.89 -63.28 -2.82
CA THR A 185 10.04 -62.52 -3.74
C THR A 185 9.83 -61.14 -3.17
N TYR A 186 9.30 -60.99 -1.95
CA TYR A 186 8.95 -59.67 -1.40
C TYR A 186 10.10 -58.92 -0.72
N GLN A 187 11.33 -59.41 -0.78
CA GLN A 187 12.48 -58.76 -0.15
C GLN A 187 12.66 -57.32 -0.62
N HIS A 188 12.59 -57.05 -1.94
CA HIS A 188 12.76 -55.67 -2.43
C HIS A 188 11.64 -54.73 -2.01
N LEU A 189 10.44 -55.26 -1.72
CA LEU A 189 9.40 -54.44 -1.12
C LEU A 189 9.77 -54.02 0.30
N GLY A 190 10.34 -54.93 1.10
CA GLY A 190 10.92 -54.60 2.40
C GLY A 190 12.04 -53.57 2.29
N ASP A 191 12.90 -53.67 1.28
CA ASP A 191 13.98 -52.70 1.04
C ASP A 191 13.45 -51.31 0.67
N ILE A 192 12.43 -51.22 -0.18
CA ILE A 192 11.79 -49.95 -0.61
C ILE A 192 11.01 -49.30 0.54
N LEU A 193 10.35 -50.11 1.37
CA LEU A 193 9.71 -49.66 2.61
C LEU A 193 10.72 -49.38 3.72
N ARG A 194 11.99 -49.76 3.53
CA ARG A 194 13.09 -49.68 4.51
C ARG A 194 12.80 -50.37 5.84
N VAL A 195 12.20 -51.54 5.77
CA VAL A 195 11.91 -52.36 6.95
C VAL A 195 13.22 -52.91 7.50
N THR A 196 13.64 -52.42 8.68
CA THR A 196 14.79 -52.94 9.42
C THR A 196 14.29 -53.50 10.75
N ASP A 197 14.59 -54.78 11.05
CA ASP A 197 14.10 -55.49 12.25
C ASP A 197 12.58 -55.38 12.46
N GLY A 198 11.81 -55.42 11.36
CA GLY A 198 10.34 -55.30 11.39
C GLY A 198 9.81 -53.88 11.63
N LYS A 199 10.66 -52.85 11.55
CA LYS A 199 10.28 -51.45 11.75
C LYS A 199 10.60 -50.62 10.50
N ALA A 200 9.65 -49.78 10.09
CA ALA A 200 9.80 -48.76 9.07
C ALA A 200 9.01 -47.51 9.47
N GLU A 201 9.29 -46.39 8.80
CA GLU A 201 8.57 -45.14 9.06
C GLU A 201 7.12 -45.22 8.57
N LYS A 202 6.20 -44.84 9.45
CA LYS A 202 4.81 -44.51 9.11
C LYS A 202 4.70 -43.04 8.71
N VAL A 203 3.60 -42.66 8.05
CA VAL A 203 3.34 -41.27 7.62
C VAL A 203 3.63 -40.26 8.73
N GLY A 204 3.08 -40.46 9.93
CA GLY A 204 3.25 -39.55 11.06
C GLY A 204 4.67 -39.49 11.66
N GLN A 205 5.54 -40.43 11.29
CA GLN A 205 6.94 -40.48 11.72
C GLN A 205 7.90 -39.83 10.71
N THR A 206 7.45 -39.59 9.47
CA THR A 206 8.25 -38.91 8.44
C THR A 206 8.65 -37.51 8.91
N ALA A 207 9.83 -37.06 8.50
CA ALA A 207 10.37 -35.76 8.92
C ALA A 207 9.43 -34.59 8.60
N ASP A 208 8.79 -34.60 7.42
CA ASP A 208 7.90 -33.51 6.96
C ASP A 208 6.65 -33.37 7.85
N PHE A 209 5.97 -34.49 8.14
CA PHE A 209 4.78 -34.51 9.01
C PHE A 209 5.13 -34.30 10.48
N LYS A 210 6.26 -34.86 10.95
CA LYS A 210 6.72 -34.70 12.34
C LYS A 210 7.04 -33.24 12.65
N LYS A 211 7.70 -32.53 11.74
CA LYS A 211 8.01 -31.09 11.89
C LYS A 211 6.75 -30.24 12.02
N ASN A 212 5.69 -30.61 11.28
CA ASN A 212 4.40 -29.89 11.29
C ASN A 212 3.40 -30.42 12.34
N GLN A 213 3.72 -31.49 13.09
CA GLN A 213 2.77 -32.22 13.92
C GLN A 213 2.03 -31.34 14.93
N ALA A 214 2.72 -30.40 15.59
CA ALA A 214 2.11 -29.50 16.57
C ALA A 214 1.04 -28.59 15.95
N VAL A 215 1.31 -28.02 14.77
CA VAL A 215 0.35 -27.16 14.08
C VAL A 215 -0.78 -27.96 13.47
N LEU A 216 -0.48 -29.12 12.88
CA LEU A 216 -1.51 -30.04 12.38
C LEU A 216 -2.45 -30.46 13.53
N GLN A 217 -1.90 -30.79 14.70
CA GLN A 217 -2.69 -31.13 15.89
C GLN A 217 -3.55 -29.94 16.36
N ARG A 218 -3.00 -28.73 16.41
CA ARG A 218 -3.74 -27.51 16.79
C ARG A 218 -4.91 -27.26 15.84
N ILE A 219 -4.67 -27.30 14.53
CA ILE A 219 -5.69 -27.08 13.50
C ILE A 219 -6.77 -28.16 13.56
N LEU A 220 -6.38 -29.42 13.70
CA LEU A 220 -7.31 -30.54 13.86
C LEU A 220 -8.18 -30.38 15.11
N SER A 221 -7.58 -29.96 16.23
CA SER A 221 -8.28 -29.79 17.52
C SER A 221 -9.22 -28.58 17.53
N ALA A 222 -8.90 -27.54 16.76
CA ALA A 222 -9.74 -26.35 16.63
C ALA A 222 -11.00 -26.62 15.77
N ASN A 223 -11.01 -27.68 14.98
CA ASN A 223 -12.14 -28.03 14.14
C ASN A 223 -13.20 -28.81 14.92
N GLY A 224 -14.33 -28.16 15.23
CA GLY A 224 -15.41 -28.74 16.05
C GLY A 224 -16.25 -29.82 15.39
N SER A 225 -16.08 -30.06 14.07
CA SER A 225 -16.87 -31.02 13.28
C SER A 225 -15.95 -31.95 12.49
N LEU A 226 -15.48 -33.02 13.13
CA LEU A 226 -14.66 -34.04 12.48
C LEU A 226 -15.52 -35.02 11.68
N PRO A 227 -15.04 -35.53 10.52
CA PRO A 227 -15.68 -36.63 9.81
C PRO A 227 -15.83 -37.87 10.70
N SER A 228 -16.88 -38.67 10.44
CA SER A 228 -17.14 -39.90 11.18
C SER A 228 -15.94 -40.85 11.12
N GLY A 229 -15.46 -41.31 12.29
CA GLY A 229 -14.35 -42.24 12.42
C GLY A 229 -12.97 -41.62 12.65
N MET A 230 -12.85 -40.28 12.67
CA MET A 230 -11.59 -39.60 13.00
C MET A 230 -11.45 -39.32 14.50
N SER A 231 -10.24 -39.50 15.04
CA SER A 231 -9.98 -39.43 16.49
C SER A 231 -9.59 -38.05 17.03
N GLY A 232 -9.53 -37.00 16.19
CA GLY A 232 -9.13 -35.64 16.60
C GLY A 232 -7.69 -35.52 17.14
N GLN A 233 -6.94 -36.63 17.16
CA GLN A 233 -5.57 -36.72 17.64
C GLN A 233 -4.67 -37.32 16.56
N LEU A 234 -3.46 -36.80 16.47
CA LEU A 234 -2.40 -37.29 15.58
C LEU A 234 -1.53 -38.28 16.35
N ASP A 235 -1.70 -39.56 16.03
CA ASP A 235 -0.86 -40.64 16.54
C ASP A 235 0.19 -41.02 15.49
N PRO A 236 1.49 -40.77 15.74
CA PRO A 236 2.54 -41.08 14.78
C PRO A 236 2.67 -42.59 14.49
N ASP A 237 2.20 -43.44 15.40
CA ASP A 237 2.27 -44.89 15.28
C ASP A 237 0.98 -45.50 14.70
N ALA A 238 -0.02 -44.69 14.37
CA ALA A 238 -1.29 -45.19 13.83
C ALA A 238 -1.10 -45.92 12.49
N THR A 239 -1.76 -47.07 12.34
CA THR A 239 -1.84 -47.76 11.05
C THR A 239 -2.68 -46.98 10.06
N ASP A 240 -3.69 -46.24 10.51
CA ASP A 240 -4.46 -45.32 9.67
C ASP A 240 -4.02 -43.86 9.92
N ALA A 241 -3.33 -43.28 8.95
CA ALA A 241 -2.87 -41.88 8.96
C ALA A 241 -3.87 -40.89 8.34
N SER A 242 -5.15 -41.24 8.16
CA SER A 242 -6.16 -40.35 7.58
C SER A 242 -6.26 -39.01 8.32
N ASN A 243 -6.07 -39.00 9.64
CA ASN A 243 -6.08 -37.76 10.43
C ASN A 243 -4.96 -36.79 10.02
N TYR A 244 -3.79 -37.28 9.60
CA TYR A 244 -2.68 -36.41 9.17
C TYR A 244 -3.00 -35.68 7.87
N PHE A 245 -3.54 -36.39 6.88
CA PHE A 245 -3.93 -35.79 5.61
C PHE A 245 -5.15 -34.88 5.75
N TYR A 246 -6.11 -35.24 6.62
CA TYR A 246 -7.23 -34.36 6.94
C TYR A 246 -6.77 -33.09 7.69
N ALA A 247 -5.84 -33.21 8.64
CA ALA A 247 -5.26 -32.03 9.29
C ALA A 247 -4.49 -31.14 8.28
N ALA A 248 -3.77 -31.76 7.34
CA ALA A 248 -3.07 -31.04 6.27
C ALA A 248 -4.05 -30.32 5.32
N LYS A 249 -5.20 -30.93 5.00
CA LYS A 249 -6.31 -30.29 4.28
C LYS A 249 -6.77 -29.00 4.96
N LEU A 250 -7.04 -29.08 6.26
CA LEU A 250 -7.43 -27.91 7.05
C LEU A 250 -6.31 -26.88 7.12
N GLN A 251 -5.05 -27.31 7.18
CA GLN A 251 -3.89 -26.42 7.18
C GLN A 251 -3.80 -25.63 5.88
N ILE A 252 -3.87 -26.26 4.72
CA ILE A 252 -3.78 -25.54 3.44
C ILE A 252 -5.00 -24.64 3.19
N GLN A 253 -6.19 -25.01 3.71
CA GLN A 253 -7.36 -24.13 3.73
C GLN A 253 -7.13 -22.88 4.58
N ALA A 254 -6.57 -23.05 5.79
CA ALA A 254 -6.24 -21.94 6.67
C ALA A 254 -5.15 -21.03 6.08
N ILE A 255 -4.12 -21.61 5.45
CA ILE A 255 -3.06 -20.87 4.75
C ILE A 255 -3.63 -20.07 3.58
N SER A 256 -4.47 -20.69 2.75
CA SER A 256 -5.11 -20.02 1.62
C SER A 256 -5.97 -18.83 2.10
N LYS A 257 -6.75 -19.03 3.17
CA LYS A 257 -7.56 -17.97 3.79
C LYS A 257 -6.69 -16.85 4.38
N TYR A 258 -5.55 -17.19 5.00
CA TYR A 258 -4.61 -16.20 5.53
C TYR A 258 -4.07 -15.29 4.41
N TYR A 259 -3.62 -15.85 3.28
CA TYR A 259 -3.18 -15.05 2.14
C TYR A 259 -4.29 -14.22 1.50
N ASP A 260 -5.51 -14.76 1.48
CA ASP A 260 -6.68 -14.04 1.01
C ASP A 260 -7.02 -12.83 1.90
N GLN A 261 -6.92 -12.98 3.22
CA GLN A 261 -7.08 -11.89 4.19
C GLN A 261 -6.04 -10.79 4.03
N LEU A 262 -4.77 -11.14 3.75
CA LEU A 262 -3.72 -10.16 3.52
C LEU A 262 -4.00 -9.29 2.28
N THR A 263 -4.69 -9.84 1.28
CA THR A 263 -4.90 -9.17 -0.01
C THR A 263 -6.31 -8.58 -0.20
N THR A 264 -7.20 -8.71 0.79
CA THR A 264 -8.58 -8.20 0.75
C THR A 264 -8.76 -6.92 1.60
N LYS A 265 -9.36 -5.87 1.01
CA LYS A 265 -9.62 -4.59 1.72
C LYS A 265 -10.66 -4.78 2.84
N LYS A 266 -10.47 -4.10 3.98
CA LYS A 266 -11.41 -4.08 5.13
C LYS A 266 -12.71 -3.27 4.91
N THR A 267 -12.81 -2.50 3.83
CA THR A 267 -13.82 -1.41 3.69
C THR A 267 -14.73 -1.50 2.47
N GLY A 268 -15.09 -2.71 2.03
CA GLY A 268 -16.22 -2.91 1.09
C GLY A 268 -16.04 -2.37 -0.34
N GLN A 269 -14.81 -2.09 -0.77
CA GLN A 269 -14.48 -1.86 -2.18
C GLN A 269 -13.89 -3.14 -2.79
N ASP A 270 -14.79 -4.04 -3.20
CA ASP A 270 -14.48 -5.42 -3.63
C ASP A 270 -13.97 -5.58 -5.07
N SER A 271 -13.64 -4.48 -5.79
CA SER A 271 -13.47 -4.52 -7.25
C SER A 271 -12.05 -4.34 -7.79
N GLU A 272 -11.01 -4.21 -6.96
CA GLU A 272 -9.66 -3.83 -7.42
C GLU A 272 -8.56 -4.84 -7.11
N ASN A 273 -7.53 -4.88 -7.97
CA ASN A 273 -6.31 -5.62 -7.71
C ASN A 273 -5.48 -4.93 -6.61
N VAL A 274 -4.82 -5.73 -5.77
CA VAL A 274 -4.02 -5.26 -4.62
C VAL A 274 -2.56 -5.66 -4.83
N VAL A 275 -1.63 -4.77 -4.47
CA VAL A 275 -0.19 -5.04 -4.50
C VAL A 275 0.42 -4.64 -3.17
N LEU A 276 1.10 -5.57 -2.51
CA LEU A 276 1.77 -5.40 -1.23
C LEU A 276 3.21 -5.88 -1.36
N VAL A 277 4.11 -5.20 -0.67
CA VAL A 277 5.52 -5.58 -0.59
C VAL A 277 6.05 -5.40 0.81
N ASN A 278 7.07 -6.14 1.18
CA ASN A 278 7.78 -5.95 2.44
C ASN A 278 8.80 -4.81 2.35
N SER A 279 9.50 -4.54 3.46
CA SER A 279 10.54 -3.50 3.53
C SER A 279 11.76 -3.73 2.62
N GLN A 280 11.90 -4.93 2.04
CA GLN A 280 13.06 -5.36 1.25
C GLN A 280 12.89 -5.07 -0.25
N VAL A 281 11.91 -4.24 -0.58
CA VAL A 281 11.60 -3.78 -1.93
C VAL A 281 11.63 -2.25 -1.91
N ASP A 282 12.48 -1.65 -2.75
CA ASP A 282 12.62 -0.20 -2.85
C ASP A 282 11.40 0.45 -3.50
N ASN A 283 10.92 -0.15 -4.59
CA ASN A 283 9.82 0.43 -5.35
C ASN A 283 9.04 -0.65 -6.11
N VAL A 284 7.76 -0.39 -6.34
CA VAL A 284 6.92 -1.19 -7.23
C VAL A 284 6.14 -0.24 -8.11
N LYS A 285 6.12 -0.38 -9.43
CA LYS A 285 5.22 0.37 -10.35
C LYS A 285 4.17 -0.55 -10.94
N VAL A 286 2.90 -0.26 -10.65
CA VAL A 286 1.77 -1.07 -11.12
C VAL A 286 1.03 -0.31 -12.22
N ASN A 287 0.76 -0.97 -13.34
CA ASN A 287 0.02 -0.42 -14.47
C ASN A 287 -1.11 -1.38 -14.84
N GLU A 288 -2.33 -0.88 -14.88
CA GLU A 288 -3.50 -1.66 -15.25
C GLU A 288 -4.17 -1.03 -16.48
N LYS A 289 -4.31 -1.81 -17.54
CA LYS A 289 -4.93 -1.39 -18.81
C LYS A 289 -6.00 -2.36 -19.24
N SER A 290 -7.23 -1.86 -19.38
CA SER A 290 -8.33 -2.61 -19.98
C SER A 290 -8.41 -2.31 -21.49
N ASN A 291 -8.35 -3.36 -22.29
CA ASN A 291 -8.52 -3.33 -23.75
C ASN A 291 -9.66 -4.27 -24.14
N GLY A 292 -10.89 -3.76 -24.17
CA GLY A 292 -12.09 -4.58 -24.45
C GLY A 292 -12.34 -5.60 -23.33
N ASN A 293 -12.29 -6.90 -23.67
CA ASN A 293 -12.48 -8.00 -22.72
C ASN A 293 -11.16 -8.49 -22.07
N THR A 294 -10.05 -7.82 -22.37
CA THR A 294 -8.71 -8.15 -21.88
C THR A 294 -8.26 -7.14 -20.84
N LEU A 295 -7.95 -7.60 -19.64
CA LEU A 295 -7.23 -6.79 -18.65
C LEU A 295 -5.74 -7.13 -18.69
N ASN A 296 -4.88 -6.11 -18.71
CA ASN A 296 -3.44 -6.28 -18.62
C ASN A 296 -2.94 -5.58 -17.35
N LEU A 297 -2.42 -6.35 -16.41
CA LEU A 297 -1.73 -5.89 -15.22
C LEU A 297 -0.23 -6.06 -15.43
N THR A 298 0.53 -4.98 -15.28
CA THR A 298 2.00 -4.99 -15.31
C THR A 298 2.53 -4.45 -14.00
N VAL A 299 3.33 -5.24 -13.30
CA VAL A 299 3.98 -4.90 -12.03
C VAL A 299 5.48 -4.83 -12.28
N ASN A 300 6.11 -3.68 -12.05
CA ASN A 300 7.56 -3.53 -12.10
C ASN A 300 8.07 -3.42 -10.67
N LEU A 301 8.70 -4.48 -10.17
CA LEU A 301 9.31 -4.59 -8.85
C LEU A 301 10.77 -4.13 -8.96
N TYR A 302 11.24 -3.23 -8.10
CA TYR A 302 12.62 -2.77 -8.05
C TYR A 302 13.25 -3.18 -6.74
N LEU A 303 14.35 -3.93 -6.82
CA LEU A 303 15.08 -4.43 -5.66
C LEU A 303 16.24 -3.48 -5.29
N PRO A 304 16.64 -3.41 -4.00
CA PRO A 304 17.81 -2.64 -3.56
C PRO A 304 19.12 -3.17 -4.13
N ASP A 305 20.14 -2.32 -4.30
CA ASP A 305 21.44 -2.69 -4.89
C ASP A 305 22.18 -3.83 -4.18
N ASP A 306 21.86 -4.12 -2.92
CA ASP A 306 22.55 -5.12 -2.12
C ASP A 306 21.64 -6.17 -1.47
N TYR A 307 20.43 -6.33 -1.97
CA TYR A 307 19.47 -7.33 -1.46
C TYR A 307 20.01 -8.77 -1.55
N ALA A 308 20.86 -9.08 -2.55
CA ALA A 308 21.44 -10.39 -2.79
C ALA A 308 22.62 -10.75 -1.86
N LYS A 309 23.02 -9.86 -0.94
CA LYS A 309 24.02 -10.20 0.09
C LYS A 309 23.41 -11.15 1.11
N ASP A 310 24.15 -12.19 1.51
CA ASP A 310 23.68 -13.26 2.43
C ASP A 310 22.92 -12.76 3.67
N GLY A 311 23.36 -11.64 4.28
CA GLY A 311 22.69 -11.08 5.45
C GLY A 311 21.34 -10.41 5.16
N ASN A 312 21.20 -9.82 3.98
CA ASN A 312 19.97 -9.12 3.56
C ASN A 312 18.95 -10.12 3.03
N TYR A 313 19.39 -11.13 2.26
CA TYR A 313 18.50 -12.14 1.68
C TYR A 313 17.87 -13.10 2.71
N GLN A 314 18.36 -13.15 3.96
CA GLN A 314 17.66 -13.84 5.05
C GLN A 314 16.25 -13.28 5.30
N LYS A 315 15.98 -12.04 4.85
CA LYS A 315 14.65 -11.47 4.69
C LYS A 315 14.45 -11.19 3.20
N PRO A 316 14.06 -12.18 2.40
CA PRO A 316 13.99 -12.01 0.95
C PRO A 316 12.91 -10.97 0.56
N PRO A 317 13.02 -10.33 -0.60
CA PRO A 317 11.95 -9.45 -1.07
C PRO A 317 10.66 -10.25 -1.33
N VAL A 318 9.53 -9.71 -0.91
CA VAL A 318 8.21 -10.35 -1.08
C VAL A 318 7.26 -9.44 -1.82
N LEU A 319 6.54 -9.99 -2.80
CA LEU A 319 5.45 -9.37 -3.53
C LEU A 319 4.17 -10.19 -3.33
N LEU A 320 3.16 -9.59 -2.70
CA LEU A 320 1.81 -10.16 -2.61
C LEU A 320 0.89 -9.44 -3.60
N LEU A 321 0.17 -10.23 -4.41
CA LEU A 321 -0.78 -9.76 -5.41
C LEU A 321 -2.18 -10.26 -5.07
N GLY A 322 -3.14 -9.37 -4.83
CA GLY A 322 -4.57 -9.70 -4.81
C GLY A 322 -5.19 -9.49 -6.18
N LEU A 323 -5.68 -10.54 -6.81
CA LEU A 323 -6.14 -10.55 -8.19
C LEU A 323 -7.64 -10.85 -8.26
N LYS A 324 -8.47 -9.79 -8.25
CA LYS A 324 -9.94 -9.87 -8.10
C LYS A 324 -10.72 -9.84 -9.43
N ASN A 325 -10.04 -9.90 -10.57
CA ASN A 325 -10.67 -9.69 -11.88
C ASN A 325 -11.53 -10.87 -12.37
N GLN A 326 -12.77 -10.57 -12.81
CA GLN A 326 -13.73 -11.50 -13.40
C GLN A 326 -13.69 -11.58 -14.95
N SER A 327 -12.75 -10.87 -15.60
CA SER A 327 -12.66 -10.83 -17.07
C SER A 327 -12.24 -12.18 -17.67
N LYS A 328 -12.76 -12.48 -18.87
CA LYS A 328 -12.42 -13.72 -19.61
C LYS A 328 -10.95 -13.81 -20.04
N GLN A 329 -10.24 -12.67 -20.13
CA GLN A 329 -8.81 -12.61 -20.42
C GLN A 329 -8.11 -11.68 -19.42
N PHE A 330 -7.23 -12.24 -18.60
CA PHE A 330 -6.44 -11.48 -17.65
C PHE A 330 -4.95 -11.80 -17.79
N ASN A 331 -4.18 -10.81 -18.24
CA ASN A 331 -2.75 -10.93 -18.42
C ASN A 331 -2.04 -10.26 -17.25
N VAL A 332 -1.12 -10.97 -16.61
CA VAL A 332 -0.27 -10.46 -15.54
C VAL A 332 1.18 -10.57 -15.98
N THR A 333 1.90 -9.45 -15.92
CA THR A 333 3.34 -9.39 -16.18
C THR A 333 4.03 -8.82 -14.95
N VAL A 334 4.99 -9.54 -14.38
CA VAL A 334 5.84 -9.07 -13.29
C VAL A 334 7.25 -8.89 -13.83
N ASN A 335 7.75 -7.67 -13.84
CA ASN A 335 9.12 -7.32 -14.20
C ASN A 335 9.90 -7.06 -12.91
N VAL A 336 10.95 -7.82 -12.64
CA VAL A 336 11.83 -7.63 -11.48
C VAL A 336 13.10 -6.95 -11.98
N HIS A 337 13.36 -5.75 -11.45
CA HIS A 337 14.47 -4.87 -11.78
C HIS A 337 15.52 -4.94 -10.69
N ASN A 338 16.77 -4.67 -11.08
CA ASN A 338 17.93 -4.78 -10.22
C ASN A 338 18.14 -6.19 -9.66
N MET A 339 17.81 -7.21 -10.46
CA MET A 339 17.94 -8.60 -10.06
C MET A 339 19.39 -9.09 -10.17
N ASP A 340 19.76 -10.03 -9.31
CA ASP A 340 21.00 -10.79 -9.39
C ASP A 340 20.72 -11.99 -10.31
N GLY A 341 21.45 -12.07 -11.42
CA GLY A 341 21.28 -13.13 -12.41
C GLY A 341 21.90 -14.47 -12.02
N SER A 342 22.47 -14.58 -10.82
CA SER A 342 23.10 -15.80 -10.32
C SER A 342 22.07 -16.93 -10.19
N ILE A 343 22.47 -18.10 -10.68
CA ILE A 343 21.64 -19.30 -10.70
C ILE A 343 22.25 -20.32 -9.74
N LYS A 344 21.40 -20.99 -8.97
CA LYS A 344 21.74 -22.17 -8.16
C LYS A 344 20.99 -23.39 -8.68
N GLU A 345 21.56 -24.56 -8.45
CA GLU A 345 20.93 -25.84 -8.79
C GLU A 345 20.11 -26.35 -7.61
N VAL A 346 18.81 -26.56 -7.82
CA VAL A 346 17.92 -27.18 -6.83
C VAL A 346 17.70 -28.63 -7.19
N GLN A 347 17.97 -29.51 -6.23
CA GLN A 347 17.83 -30.95 -6.38
C GLN A 347 16.37 -31.36 -6.41
N ALA A 348 16.01 -32.26 -7.33
CA ALA A 348 14.68 -32.84 -7.35
C ALA A 348 14.64 -34.15 -8.13
N GLY A 349 14.65 -35.24 -7.36
CA GLY A 349 14.76 -36.57 -7.93
C GLY A 349 16.19 -36.85 -8.39
N ASN A 350 16.33 -37.37 -9.60
CA ASN A 350 17.61 -37.69 -10.24
C ASN A 350 18.38 -36.48 -10.78
N ASP A 351 17.68 -35.39 -11.05
CA ASP A 351 18.20 -34.25 -11.78
C ASP A 351 18.25 -33.00 -10.88
N SER A 352 19.11 -32.06 -11.25
CA SER A 352 19.11 -30.71 -10.69
C SER A 352 18.55 -29.73 -11.70
N TYR A 353 17.87 -28.71 -11.19
CA TYR A 353 17.26 -27.67 -12.02
C TYR A 353 17.76 -26.30 -11.63
N PRO A 354 18.08 -25.44 -12.62
CA PRO A 354 18.49 -24.09 -12.36
C PRO A 354 17.31 -23.26 -11.83
N THR A 355 17.57 -22.48 -10.79
CA THR A 355 16.69 -21.44 -10.25
C THR A 355 17.52 -20.20 -9.97
N TYR A 356 16.89 -19.02 -9.96
CA TYR A 356 17.58 -17.84 -9.42
C TYR A 356 17.96 -18.06 -7.96
N ALA A 357 19.21 -17.73 -7.62
CA ALA A 357 19.72 -17.86 -6.26
C ALA A 357 19.02 -16.89 -5.29
N TYR A 358 18.71 -15.69 -5.79
CA TYR A 358 18.13 -14.58 -5.03
C TYR A 358 16.83 -14.08 -5.66
N ALA A 359 15.86 -14.95 -5.94
CA ALA A 359 14.57 -14.51 -6.48
C ALA A 359 13.65 -13.91 -5.40
N PRO A 360 12.91 -12.83 -5.69
CA PRO A 360 11.83 -12.39 -4.81
C PRO A 360 10.71 -13.45 -4.75
N TYR A 361 10.04 -13.55 -3.61
CA TYR A 361 8.87 -14.41 -3.47
C TYR A 361 7.62 -13.69 -3.95
N ILE A 362 6.87 -14.32 -4.86
CA ILE A 362 5.68 -13.74 -5.47
C ILE A 362 4.47 -14.60 -5.14
N LEU A 363 3.57 -14.06 -4.31
CA LEU A 363 2.36 -14.74 -3.86
C LEU A 363 1.15 -14.08 -4.51
N ALA A 364 0.58 -14.75 -5.51
CA ALA A 364 -0.59 -14.31 -6.24
C ALA A 364 -1.87 -14.97 -5.72
N ASN A 365 -2.78 -14.18 -5.17
CA ASN A 365 -4.08 -14.58 -4.69
C ASN A 365 -5.17 -14.30 -5.74
N TRP A 366 -5.63 -15.35 -6.43
CA TRP A 366 -6.60 -15.31 -7.52
C TRP A 366 -8.04 -15.41 -7.00
N ASP A 367 -8.46 -14.40 -6.26
CA ASP A 367 -9.79 -14.28 -5.63
C ASP A 367 -10.93 -14.16 -6.68
N GLY A 368 -10.66 -13.58 -7.85
CA GLY A 368 -11.65 -13.40 -8.93
C GLY A 368 -12.07 -14.69 -9.66
N ILE A 369 -11.44 -15.84 -9.38
CA ILE A 369 -11.67 -17.10 -10.09
C ILE A 369 -12.47 -18.06 -9.21
N ASN A 370 -13.66 -18.42 -9.66
CA ASN A 370 -14.61 -19.28 -8.93
C ASN A 370 -15.17 -20.45 -9.77
N SER A 371 -14.72 -20.61 -11.02
CA SER A 371 -15.28 -21.61 -11.94
C SER A 371 -14.60 -22.97 -11.83
N THR A 372 -15.35 -24.03 -12.15
CA THR A 372 -14.87 -25.42 -12.21
C THR A 372 -13.92 -25.70 -13.39
N ASP A 373 -13.70 -24.74 -14.28
CA ASP A 373 -12.70 -24.78 -15.36
C ASP A 373 -11.65 -23.68 -15.11
N LEU A 374 -10.65 -23.94 -14.25
CA LEU A 374 -9.43 -23.14 -14.21
C LEU A 374 -8.77 -23.30 -15.59
N PHE A 375 -8.83 -22.27 -16.43
CA PHE A 375 -8.18 -22.25 -17.75
C PHE A 375 -8.92 -22.93 -18.91
N GLY A 376 -10.10 -23.53 -18.69
CA GLY A 376 -10.98 -23.98 -19.79
C GLY A 376 -11.55 -22.85 -20.66
N GLY A 377 -11.49 -21.60 -20.16
CA GLY A 377 -11.86 -20.39 -20.88
C GLY A 377 -11.01 -19.14 -20.56
N TRP A 378 -9.99 -19.26 -19.70
CA TRP A 378 -9.06 -18.16 -19.40
C TRP A 378 -7.97 -18.13 -20.47
N ASN A 379 -8.08 -17.18 -21.38
CA ASN A 379 -7.08 -16.91 -22.43
C ASN A 379 -6.06 -15.84 -21.97
N GLY A 380 -5.78 -15.80 -20.67
CA GLY A 380 -4.80 -14.90 -20.05
C GLY A 380 -3.37 -15.42 -20.14
N SER A 381 -2.40 -14.62 -19.72
CA SER A 381 -0.99 -15.02 -19.59
C SER A 381 -0.40 -14.54 -18.28
N TYR A 382 0.45 -15.34 -17.64
CA TYR A 382 1.26 -14.91 -16.51
C TYR A 382 2.73 -14.94 -16.92
N LYS A 383 3.43 -13.81 -16.82
CA LYS A 383 4.84 -13.68 -17.27
C LYS A 383 5.69 -13.05 -16.19
N MET A 384 6.91 -13.55 -16.05
CA MET A 384 7.92 -12.97 -15.19
C MET A 384 9.16 -12.64 -16.00
N ASN A 385 9.65 -11.42 -15.83
CA ASN A 385 10.81 -10.89 -16.53
C ASN A 385 11.88 -10.43 -15.52
N ALA A 386 13.14 -10.80 -15.71
CA ALA A 386 14.27 -10.38 -14.90
C ALA A 386 15.12 -9.32 -15.63
N TYR A 387 15.44 -8.22 -14.96
CA TYR A 387 16.30 -7.15 -15.45
C TYR A 387 17.43 -6.89 -14.45
N ASN A 388 18.65 -6.70 -14.95
CA ASN A 388 19.79 -6.33 -14.13
C ASN A 388 19.73 -4.85 -13.70
N LYS A 389 20.73 -4.40 -12.93
CA LYS A 389 20.85 -3.00 -12.47
C LYS A 389 20.89 -1.95 -13.57
N ASP A 390 21.33 -2.34 -14.77
CA ASP A 390 21.42 -1.47 -15.95
C ASP A 390 20.14 -1.54 -16.80
N ASN A 391 19.06 -2.11 -16.24
CA ASN A 391 17.75 -2.29 -16.87
C ASN A 391 17.79 -3.13 -18.17
N GLN A 392 18.78 -4.02 -18.27
CA GLN A 392 18.90 -4.98 -19.37
C GLN A 392 18.32 -6.32 -18.94
N GLU A 393 17.53 -6.94 -19.81
CA GLU A 393 16.92 -8.24 -19.55
C GLU A 393 17.99 -9.32 -19.35
N ILE A 394 17.92 -10.02 -18.22
CA ILE A 394 18.81 -11.12 -17.88
C ILE A 394 18.40 -12.33 -18.70
N GLN A 395 19.17 -12.67 -19.73
CA GLN A 395 18.86 -13.80 -20.59
C GLN A 395 19.03 -15.12 -19.81
N PRO A 396 18.00 -16.01 -19.81
CA PRO A 396 18.14 -17.30 -19.17
C PRO A 396 19.16 -18.18 -19.91
N PRO A 397 19.80 -19.16 -19.25
CA PRO A 397 20.66 -20.14 -19.91
C PRO A 397 19.96 -20.83 -21.09
N SER A 398 20.74 -21.25 -22.08
CA SER A 398 20.22 -21.95 -23.26
C SER A 398 19.35 -23.15 -22.87
N GLY A 399 18.11 -23.19 -23.36
CA GLY A 399 17.17 -24.28 -23.09
C GLY A 399 16.34 -24.12 -21.81
N THR A 400 16.49 -22.99 -21.09
CA THR A 400 15.69 -22.65 -19.90
C THR A 400 14.86 -21.40 -20.14
N SER A 401 13.74 -21.26 -19.44
CA SER A 401 12.91 -20.06 -19.48
C SER A 401 12.97 -19.31 -18.14
N GLN A 402 12.73 -18.00 -18.13
CA GLN A 402 12.68 -17.26 -16.86
C GLN A 402 11.51 -17.74 -15.96
N GLY A 403 10.38 -18.15 -16.55
CA GLY A 403 9.28 -18.77 -15.78
C GLY A 403 9.73 -20.02 -15.02
N GLN A 404 10.59 -20.84 -15.63
CA GLN A 404 11.23 -21.96 -14.95
C GLN A 404 12.14 -21.48 -13.80
N LEU A 405 13.01 -20.49 -14.04
CA LEU A 405 13.94 -19.99 -13.01
C LEU A 405 13.26 -19.35 -11.79
N TYR A 406 12.03 -18.81 -11.95
CA TYR A 406 11.26 -18.22 -10.85
C TYR A 406 10.29 -19.17 -10.16
N SER A 407 9.93 -20.29 -10.79
CA SER A 407 8.79 -21.11 -10.37
C SER A 407 8.89 -21.69 -8.94
N SER A 408 10.09 -21.75 -8.38
CA SER A 408 10.35 -22.10 -6.99
C SER A 408 9.94 -21.04 -5.96
N HIS A 409 9.82 -19.77 -6.38
CA HIS A 409 9.53 -18.61 -5.54
C HIS A 409 8.12 -18.06 -5.77
N VAL A 410 7.32 -18.71 -6.62
CA VAL A 410 5.96 -18.24 -6.96
C VAL A 410 4.90 -19.16 -6.41
N LEU A 411 3.88 -18.57 -5.80
CA LEU A 411 2.67 -19.23 -5.33
C LEU A 411 1.46 -18.61 -5.99
N ASN A 412 0.59 -19.45 -6.55
CA ASN A 412 -0.70 -19.09 -7.10
C ASN A 412 -1.79 -19.71 -6.20
N ASN A 413 -2.36 -18.89 -5.32
CA ASN A 413 -3.44 -19.26 -4.41
C ASN A 413 -4.80 -19.03 -5.08
N PHE A 414 -5.66 -20.05 -5.08
CA PHE A 414 -7.01 -20.00 -5.65
C PHE A 414 -8.07 -20.26 -4.55
N PRO A 415 -8.34 -19.28 -3.67
CA PRO A 415 -9.11 -19.51 -2.44
C PRO A 415 -10.57 -19.92 -2.70
N ASN A 416 -11.18 -19.39 -3.77
CA ASN A 416 -12.60 -19.56 -4.08
C ASN A 416 -12.92 -20.72 -5.01
N VAL A 417 -11.90 -21.36 -5.58
CA VAL A 417 -12.13 -22.49 -6.48
C VAL A 417 -12.50 -23.71 -5.65
N SER A 418 -13.67 -24.26 -5.93
CA SER A 418 -14.19 -25.44 -5.24
C SER A 418 -14.79 -26.44 -6.23
N THR A 419 -14.78 -27.72 -5.85
CA THR A 419 -15.48 -28.78 -6.58
C THR A 419 -16.40 -29.55 -5.65
N SER A 420 -17.32 -30.34 -6.19
CA SER A 420 -18.21 -31.23 -5.44
C SER A 420 -18.23 -32.62 -6.03
N GLY A 421 -18.35 -33.66 -5.19
CA GLY A 421 -18.33 -35.04 -5.67
C GLY A 421 -17.07 -35.35 -6.49
N ASP A 422 -17.27 -35.99 -7.65
CA ASP A 422 -16.20 -36.39 -8.57
C ASP A 422 -15.78 -35.26 -9.55
N ASP A 423 -16.32 -34.04 -9.37
CA ASP A 423 -15.94 -32.90 -10.20
C ASP A 423 -14.47 -32.53 -9.95
N SER A 424 -13.76 -32.30 -11.04
CA SER A 424 -12.36 -31.88 -11.03
C SER A 424 -12.19 -30.64 -11.87
N VAL A 425 -11.33 -29.73 -11.41
CA VAL A 425 -10.93 -28.56 -12.19
C VAL A 425 -9.79 -28.91 -13.12
N GLU A 426 -9.99 -28.68 -14.41
CA GLU A 426 -9.05 -29.08 -15.44
C GLU A 426 -8.06 -27.96 -15.82
N PHE A 427 -6.77 -28.14 -15.53
CA PHE A 427 -5.74 -27.16 -15.92
C PHE A 427 -5.41 -27.30 -17.41
N LYS A 428 -5.85 -26.32 -18.21
CA LYS A 428 -5.49 -26.15 -19.63
C LYS A 428 -4.57 -24.95 -19.80
N LEU A 429 -3.26 -25.15 -19.60
CA LEU A 429 -2.30 -24.07 -19.79
C LEU A 429 -2.10 -23.79 -21.30
N ALA A 430 -2.06 -22.52 -21.69
CA ALA A 430 -1.66 -22.11 -23.04
C ALA A 430 -0.12 -21.96 -23.14
N ASN A 431 0.42 -21.69 -24.33
CA ASN A 431 1.83 -21.31 -24.49
C ASN A 431 2.11 -20.03 -23.67
N ASN A 432 3.09 -20.08 -22.75
CA ASN A 432 3.34 -19.11 -21.66
C ASN A 432 2.42 -19.26 -20.43
N GLY A 433 2.22 -20.50 -19.98
CA GLY A 433 1.38 -20.85 -18.83
C GLY A 433 1.89 -20.32 -17.49
N LEU A 434 1.04 -20.42 -16.46
CA LEU A 434 1.39 -20.12 -15.08
C LEU A 434 2.64 -20.89 -14.64
N SER A 435 3.60 -20.16 -14.11
CA SER A 435 4.76 -20.67 -13.35
C SER A 435 4.51 -20.46 -11.85
N GLY A 436 4.99 -21.39 -11.04
CA GLY A 436 4.81 -21.38 -9.60
C GLY A 436 4.01 -22.55 -9.07
N THR A 437 4.01 -22.69 -7.75
CA THR A 437 3.15 -23.61 -7.02
C THR A 437 1.68 -23.20 -7.16
N ILE A 438 0.81 -24.15 -7.47
CA ILE A 438 -0.63 -23.98 -7.52
C ILE A 438 -1.23 -24.49 -6.21
N LEU A 439 -1.97 -23.64 -5.51
CA LEU A 439 -2.67 -23.97 -4.29
C LEU A 439 -4.18 -23.85 -4.51
N VAL A 440 -4.88 -25.00 -4.49
CA VAL A 440 -6.34 -25.10 -4.66
C VAL A 440 -6.94 -25.83 -3.46
N PRO A 441 -7.22 -25.14 -2.35
CA PRO A 441 -7.54 -25.77 -1.08
C PRO A 441 -8.90 -26.50 -1.07
N ASN A 442 -9.82 -26.17 -1.98
CA ASN A 442 -11.22 -26.63 -1.91
C ASN A 442 -11.68 -27.43 -3.14
N ALA A 443 -10.79 -27.75 -4.08
CA ALA A 443 -11.15 -28.34 -5.37
C ALA A 443 -10.24 -29.50 -5.74
N SER A 444 -10.84 -30.55 -6.30
CA SER A 444 -10.09 -31.60 -6.98
C SER A 444 -9.52 -31.05 -8.29
N VAL A 445 -8.34 -31.50 -8.65
CA VAL A 445 -7.55 -30.98 -9.77
C VAL A 445 -7.32 -32.09 -10.78
N LYS A 446 -7.54 -31.79 -12.05
CA LYS A 446 -7.19 -32.66 -13.16
C LYS A 446 -6.21 -31.96 -14.07
N GLN A 447 -5.09 -32.61 -14.34
CA GLN A 447 -4.21 -32.17 -15.41
C GLN A 447 -4.78 -32.62 -16.76
N SER A 448 -4.63 -31.84 -17.84
CA SER A 448 -5.08 -32.29 -19.17
C SER A 448 -4.08 -31.96 -20.27
N LYS A 449 -3.81 -32.97 -21.10
CA LYS A 449 -3.00 -32.97 -22.33
C LYS A 449 -1.49 -32.69 -22.19
N PRO A 450 -0.63 -33.47 -22.88
CA PRO A 450 0.78 -33.17 -23.03
C PRO A 450 0.98 -32.04 -24.05
N GLY A 451 1.50 -30.88 -23.63
CA GLY A 451 1.88 -29.83 -24.58
C GLY A 451 2.19 -28.47 -23.96
N ALA A 452 1.55 -28.12 -22.84
CA ALA A 452 1.85 -26.90 -22.12
C ALA A 452 2.73 -27.19 -20.90
N GLU A 453 3.76 -26.38 -20.73
CA GLU A 453 4.70 -26.47 -19.62
C GLU A 453 4.07 -25.78 -18.39
N LEU A 454 3.58 -26.58 -17.44
CA LEU A 454 3.52 -26.14 -16.06
C LEU A 454 4.98 -26.06 -15.57
N PHE A 455 5.32 -25.10 -14.72
CA PHE A 455 6.60 -25.10 -14.00
C PHE A 455 6.26 -24.83 -12.54
N GLY A 456 6.24 -25.85 -11.67
CA GLY A 456 5.94 -25.70 -10.24
C GLY A 456 5.19 -26.89 -9.63
N SER A 457 4.77 -26.74 -8.37
CA SER A 457 4.09 -27.79 -7.60
C SER A 457 2.56 -27.69 -7.66
N VAL A 458 1.83 -28.78 -7.39
CA VAL A 458 0.36 -28.78 -7.29
C VAL A 458 -0.07 -29.23 -5.89
N ILE A 459 -0.78 -28.36 -5.18
CA ILE A 459 -1.28 -28.62 -3.82
C ILE A 459 -2.80 -28.49 -3.84
N THR A 460 -3.51 -29.58 -3.53
CA THR A 460 -4.97 -29.61 -3.44
C THR A 460 -5.45 -30.19 -2.11
N GLY A 461 -6.55 -29.63 -1.60
CA GLY A 461 -7.28 -30.18 -0.45
C GLY A 461 -8.25 -31.29 -0.78
N LYS A 462 -8.28 -31.74 -2.04
CA LYS A 462 -9.10 -32.86 -2.51
C LYS A 462 -8.29 -33.81 -3.38
N ASP A 463 -8.86 -34.27 -4.49
CA ASP A 463 -8.24 -35.27 -5.36
C ASP A 463 -7.34 -34.63 -6.41
N PHE A 464 -6.30 -35.33 -6.84
CA PHE A 464 -5.46 -34.96 -7.96
C PHE A 464 -5.42 -36.06 -9.01
N TYR A 465 -5.86 -35.75 -10.23
CA TYR A 465 -5.91 -36.67 -11.37
C TYR A 465 -4.75 -36.41 -12.33
N ILE A 466 -3.90 -37.42 -12.50
CA ILE A 466 -2.74 -37.42 -13.38
C ILE A 466 -3.05 -38.31 -14.58
N ASN A 467 -3.18 -37.73 -15.78
CA ASN A 467 -3.57 -38.44 -17.01
C ASN A 467 -2.61 -38.27 -18.19
N SER A 468 -1.39 -37.82 -17.95
CA SER A 468 -0.33 -37.67 -18.96
C SER A 468 1.05 -37.70 -18.32
N SER A 469 2.10 -38.03 -19.08
CA SER A 469 3.50 -37.87 -18.64
C SER A 469 3.69 -36.49 -17.99
N LEU A 470 4.17 -36.52 -16.76
CA LEU A 470 4.61 -35.39 -15.98
C LEU A 470 6.14 -35.33 -16.08
N PRO A 471 6.72 -34.84 -17.20
CA PRO A 471 8.17 -34.73 -17.26
C PRO A 471 8.63 -33.81 -16.14
N VAL A 472 9.67 -34.25 -15.46
CA VAL A 472 10.48 -33.58 -14.44
C VAL A 472 10.58 -32.07 -14.68
N SER A 473 11.00 -31.66 -15.88
CA SER A 473 11.12 -30.26 -16.28
C SER A 473 9.84 -29.43 -16.16
N ARG A 474 8.66 -30.06 -16.02
CA ARG A 474 7.34 -29.42 -15.85
C ARG A 474 6.78 -29.45 -14.43
N LEU A 475 7.35 -30.25 -13.52
CA LEU A 475 6.98 -30.27 -12.10
C LEU A 475 8.12 -29.79 -11.19
N ILE A 476 9.30 -29.63 -11.78
CA ILE A 476 10.53 -29.52 -11.04
C ILE A 476 11.22 -28.21 -11.38
N SER A 477 11.14 -27.36 -10.38
CA SER A 477 12.05 -26.25 -10.13
C SER A 477 12.19 -26.01 -8.63
N SER A 478 11.18 -26.34 -7.81
CA SER A 478 11.35 -26.68 -6.39
C SER A 478 10.02 -27.15 -5.77
N SER A 479 10.08 -28.00 -4.74
CA SER A 479 9.26 -27.77 -3.55
C SER A 479 9.40 -26.28 -3.21
N PHE A 480 8.34 -25.48 -3.24
CA PHE A 480 8.40 -24.02 -3.05
C PHE A 480 9.51 -23.63 -2.04
N ASP A 481 10.51 -22.83 -2.44
CA ASP A 481 11.73 -22.58 -1.65
C ASP A 481 11.36 -21.97 -0.29
N PHE A 482 11.27 -22.83 0.72
CA PHE A 482 10.87 -22.45 2.07
C PHE A 482 12.08 -22.24 2.97
N GLU A 483 13.30 -22.54 2.52
CA GLU A 483 14.48 -22.51 3.40
C GLU A 483 14.86 -21.07 3.75
N ASN A 484 14.49 -20.12 2.90
CA ASN A 484 14.91 -18.73 2.99
C ASN A 484 13.78 -17.75 3.32
N ILE A 485 12.54 -18.22 3.58
CA ILE A 485 11.42 -17.34 3.95
C ILE A 485 11.16 -17.40 5.46
N PRO A 486 11.58 -16.41 6.25
CA PRO A 486 11.21 -16.34 7.65
C PRO A 486 9.70 -16.06 7.80
N GLY A 487 9.05 -16.70 8.78
CA GLY A 487 7.59 -16.60 8.95
C GLY A 487 7.08 -15.22 9.37
N ASP A 488 7.96 -14.31 9.82
CA ASP A 488 7.68 -12.91 10.17
C ASP A 488 7.68 -11.97 8.95
N ILE A 489 8.05 -12.45 7.76
CA ILE A 489 8.12 -11.64 6.53
C ILE A 489 6.80 -11.02 6.06
N PHE A 490 5.69 -11.47 6.64
CA PHE A 490 4.36 -10.96 6.35
C PHE A 490 3.93 -9.86 7.35
N GLU A 491 4.72 -9.60 8.39
CA GLU A 491 4.39 -8.61 9.43
C GLU A 491 4.67 -7.17 8.99
N ASP A 492 5.59 -6.96 8.04
CA ASP A 492 5.99 -5.66 7.50
C ASP A 492 5.46 -5.40 6.08
N LEU A 493 4.45 -6.16 5.64
CA LEU A 493 3.80 -5.93 4.36
C LEU A 493 3.12 -4.56 4.34
N LYS A 494 3.55 -3.72 3.39
CA LYS A 494 3.01 -2.38 3.16
C LYS A 494 2.55 -2.21 1.71
N ARG A 495 1.62 -1.28 1.51
CA ARG A 495 1.28 -0.79 0.17
C ARG A 495 2.41 0.14 -0.30
N PRO A 496 2.82 0.09 -1.57
CA PRO A 496 3.75 1.07 -2.12
C PRO A 496 3.21 2.51 -1.93
N ASN A 497 4.09 3.46 -1.61
CA ASN A 497 3.70 4.86 -1.40
C ASN A 497 3.17 5.50 -2.69
N PRO A 498 2.18 6.42 -2.59
CA PRO A 498 1.75 7.22 -3.73
C PRO A 498 2.90 8.09 -4.24
N GLN A 499 2.89 8.40 -5.54
CA GLN A 499 3.98 9.19 -6.14
C GLN A 499 3.52 9.93 -7.41
N ALA A 500 4.24 10.99 -7.77
CA ALA A 500 4.09 11.64 -9.07
C ALA A 500 4.83 10.81 -10.14
N THR A 501 4.17 10.56 -11.27
CA THR A 501 4.72 9.68 -12.34
C THR A 501 5.08 10.44 -13.62
N LYS A 502 4.41 11.56 -13.84
CA LYS A 502 4.66 12.46 -14.94
C LYS A 502 4.45 13.87 -14.47
N VAL A 503 5.36 14.76 -14.86
CA VAL A 503 5.25 16.18 -14.59
C VAL A 503 5.53 16.93 -15.87
N SER A 504 4.71 17.94 -16.16
CA SER A 504 4.90 18.82 -17.31
C SER A 504 4.61 20.27 -16.97
N LEU A 505 5.39 21.15 -17.57
CA LEU A 505 5.21 22.60 -17.50
C LEU A 505 4.76 23.15 -18.84
N LYS A 506 3.84 24.12 -18.79
CA LYS A 506 3.30 24.82 -19.97
C LYS A 506 3.27 26.32 -19.73
N THR A 507 3.51 27.08 -20.80
CA THR A 507 3.29 28.53 -20.86
C THR A 507 2.50 28.84 -22.14
N ASP A 508 1.71 29.92 -22.13
CA ASP A 508 0.83 30.27 -23.27
C ASP A 508 1.59 30.60 -24.57
N GLU A 509 2.87 31.00 -24.48
CA GLU A 509 3.68 31.43 -25.62
C GLU A 509 4.49 30.30 -26.29
N ASP A 510 4.73 29.17 -25.62
CA ASP A 510 5.50 28.03 -26.14
C ASP A 510 4.67 26.74 -26.04
N GLN A 511 4.06 26.31 -27.16
CA GLN A 511 3.35 25.03 -27.27
C GLN A 511 4.25 23.78 -27.08
N SER A 512 5.53 23.93 -26.73
CA SER A 512 6.39 22.80 -26.39
C SER A 512 6.18 22.39 -24.94
N ALA A 513 5.12 21.62 -24.67
CA ALA A 513 4.99 20.88 -23.43
C ALA A 513 6.19 19.92 -23.31
N VAL A 514 7.12 20.21 -22.40
CA VAL A 514 8.18 19.26 -22.04
C VAL A 514 7.56 18.26 -21.07
N GLY A 515 6.86 17.27 -21.62
CA GLY A 515 6.37 16.14 -20.84
C GLY A 515 7.54 15.19 -20.53
N MET A 516 7.99 15.15 -19.29
CA MET A 516 9.03 14.20 -18.86
C MET A 516 8.39 13.11 -17.98
N SER A 517 8.64 11.85 -18.33
CA SER A 517 8.35 10.72 -17.45
C SER A 517 9.38 10.74 -16.30
N VAL A 518 8.92 10.74 -15.05
CA VAL A 518 9.77 10.83 -13.84
C VAL A 518 10.43 9.47 -13.52
N GLY A 519 10.68 8.66 -14.55
CA GLY A 519 10.84 7.21 -14.44
C GLY A 519 12.12 6.72 -13.75
N GLU A 520 13.24 7.44 -13.89
CA GLU A 520 14.57 6.98 -13.44
C GLU A 520 15.42 8.08 -12.77
N HIS A 521 15.05 9.34 -12.93
CA HIS A 521 15.71 10.45 -12.27
C HIS A 521 14.62 11.34 -11.67
N ASN A 522 14.64 11.49 -10.34
CA ASN A 522 13.76 12.37 -9.57
C ASN A 522 13.93 13.87 -9.90
N LYS A 523 14.51 14.22 -11.06
CA LYS A 523 14.85 15.58 -11.49
C LYS A 523 14.41 15.84 -12.91
N VAL A 524 13.67 16.93 -13.09
CA VAL A 524 13.14 17.42 -14.37
C VAL A 524 13.70 18.82 -14.62
N PRO A 525 14.75 18.99 -15.46
CA PRO A 525 15.27 20.31 -15.78
C PRO A 525 14.37 21.03 -16.79
N PHE A 526 13.94 22.26 -16.48
CA PHE A 526 13.11 23.10 -17.36
C PHE A 526 13.70 24.51 -17.52
N SER A 527 13.77 25.00 -18.77
CA SER A 527 14.32 26.33 -19.06
C SER A 527 13.41 27.13 -19.99
N ILE A 528 12.94 28.28 -19.49
CA ILE A 528 12.17 29.27 -20.25
C ILE A 528 13.15 30.28 -20.85
N LYS A 529 13.27 30.25 -22.19
CA LYS A 529 14.33 30.99 -22.92
C LYS A 529 14.00 32.45 -23.22
N SER A 530 12.73 32.85 -23.18
CA SER A 530 12.29 34.21 -23.53
C SER A 530 10.90 34.50 -22.94
N VAL A 531 10.84 35.21 -21.81
CA VAL A 531 9.58 35.75 -21.28
C VAL A 531 9.28 37.07 -22.01
N LYS A 532 8.36 37.07 -22.99
CA LYS A 532 7.89 38.33 -23.62
C LYS A 532 6.78 38.98 -22.80
N GLU A 533 5.93 38.17 -22.19
CA GLU A 533 4.99 38.54 -21.13
C GLU A 533 5.02 37.45 -20.04
N LEU A 534 4.82 37.79 -18.76
CA LEU A 534 4.76 36.80 -17.65
C LEU A 534 3.46 35.97 -17.73
N ALA A 535 3.25 35.24 -18.83
CA ALA A 535 2.13 34.32 -18.99
C ALA A 535 2.14 33.28 -17.86
N PRO A 536 0.97 32.81 -17.39
CA PRO A 536 0.87 31.79 -16.34
C PRO A 536 1.77 30.58 -16.59
N LEU A 537 2.45 30.11 -15.55
CA LEU A 537 3.25 28.89 -15.62
C LEU A 537 2.45 27.72 -15.06
N THR A 538 1.76 27.00 -15.94
CA THR A 538 0.92 25.87 -15.55
C THR A 538 1.75 24.61 -15.33
N LEU A 539 1.58 23.96 -14.17
CA LEU A 539 2.08 22.63 -13.87
C LEU A 539 0.96 21.61 -13.99
N ASP A 540 1.21 20.55 -14.74
CA ASP A 540 0.37 19.36 -14.74
C ASP A 540 1.17 18.17 -14.17
N ALA A 541 0.58 17.44 -13.24
CA ALA A 541 1.18 16.27 -12.62
C ALA A 541 0.21 15.07 -12.62
N ASP A 542 0.67 13.92 -13.14
CA ASP A 542 -0.05 12.65 -13.05
C ASP A 542 0.36 11.92 -11.76
N ILE A 543 -0.62 11.67 -10.90
CA ILE A 543 -0.43 11.02 -9.60
C ILE A 543 -0.82 9.55 -9.67
N LEU A 544 0.08 8.70 -9.21
CA LEU A 544 -0.19 7.30 -8.96
C LEU A 544 -0.50 7.12 -7.47
N THR A 545 -1.78 7.01 -7.15
CA THR A 545 -2.30 7.03 -5.77
C THR A 545 -2.09 5.74 -4.98
N ARG A 546 -1.80 4.63 -5.66
CA ARG A 546 -1.64 3.28 -5.05
C ARG A 546 -2.85 2.83 -4.23
N ASN A 547 -4.04 3.33 -4.56
CA ASN A 547 -5.28 3.07 -3.84
C ASN A 547 -5.19 3.48 -2.36
N GLN A 548 -4.34 4.47 -2.06
CA GLN A 548 -4.25 5.16 -0.79
C GLN A 548 -4.85 6.56 -0.96
N ASP A 549 -5.52 7.06 0.07
CA ASP A 549 -5.76 8.50 0.17
C ASP A 549 -4.42 9.19 0.40
N TYR A 550 -4.21 10.31 -0.28
CA TYR A 550 -2.92 10.95 -0.36
C TYR A 550 -3.03 12.46 -0.17
N GLN A 551 -1.91 13.02 0.23
CA GLN A 551 -1.66 14.45 0.40
C GLN A 551 -0.49 14.82 -0.49
N VAL A 552 -0.51 16.06 -0.97
CA VAL A 552 0.51 16.57 -1.89
C VAL A 552 1.17 17.75 -1.22
N TRP A 553 2.48 17.68 -1.14
CA TRP A 553 3.32 18.67 -0.51
C TRP A 553 4.26 19.25 -1.54
N TYR A 554 4.62 20.51 -1.36
CA TYR A 554 5.59 21.16 -2.21
C TYR A 554 6.53 22.05 -1.40
N ARG A 555 7.68 22.37 -1.96
CA ARG A 555 8.52 23.47 -1.47
C ARG A 555 9.32 24.11 -2.58
N TRP A 556 9.74 25.34 -2.35
CA TRP A 556 10.73 26.00 -3.18
C TRP A 556 12.11 25.89 -2.53
N LYS A 557 13.14 25.64 -3.34
CA LYS A 557 14.55 25.83 -2.96
C LYS A 557 15.10 26.99 -3.76
N ASN A 558 15.70 27.96 -3.09
CA ASN A 558 16.34 29.11 -3.74
C ASN A 558 17.77 29.33 -3.21
N ALA A 559 18.49 30.29 -3.78
CA ALA A 559 19.89 30.55 -3.42
C ALA A 559 20.10 31.12 -1.99
N SER A 560 19.03 31.48 -1.26
CA SER A 560 19.06 32.05 0.09
C SER A 560 18.76 31.05 1.22
N GLY A 561 18.42 29.79 0.91
CA GLY A 561 18.10 28.73 1.88
C GLY A 561 16.86 27.94 1.47
N ASP A 562 16.72 26.73 2.04
CA ASP A 562 15.55 25.86 1.84
C ASP A 562 14.32 26.46 2.52
N HIS A 563 13.17 26.44 1.83
CA HIS A 563 11.87 26.80 2.40
C HIS A 563 11.17 25.57 2.95
N GLU A 564 10.20 25.81 3.82
CA GLU A 564 9.36 24.79 4.46
C GLU A 564 8.52 24.01 3.44
N TRP A 565 8.15 22.78 3.79
CA TRP A 565 7.16 21.98 3.07
C TRP A 565 5.76 22.54 3.33
N HIS A 566 5.05 22.84 2.25
CA HIS A 566 3.68 23.33 2.25
C HIS A 566 2.72 22.27 1.72
N ASN A 567 1.60 22.07 2.40
CA ASN A 567 0.54 21.22 1.90
C ASN A 567 -0.21 21.96 0.78
N LEU A 568 -0.23 21.37 -0.41
CA LEU A 568 -0.85 21.98 -1.59
C LEU A 568 -2.36 22.17 -1.42
N ALA A 569 -3.03 21.38 -0.57
CA ALA A 569 -4.45 21.53 -0.29
C ALA A 569 -4.79 22.79 0.53
N ASP A 570 -3.83 23.34 1.27
CA ASP A 570 -4.01 24.52 2.12
C ASP A 570 -3.77 25.84 1.36
N GLU A 571 -3.31 25.76 0.10
CA GLU A 571 -3.01 26.91 -0.73
C GLU A 571 -4.28 27.67 -1.14
N LYS A 572 -4.26 28.99 -0.92
CA LYS A 572 -5.38 29.89 -1.24
C LYS A 572 -5.52 30.24 -2.73
N SER A 573 -4.74 29.62 -3.62
CA SER A 573 -4.93 29.80 -5.06
C SER A 573 -6.18 29.01 -5.49
N ALA A 574 -7.31 29.71 -5.60
CA ALA A 574 -8.65 29.17 -5.87
C ALA A 574 -8.83 28.36 -7.18
N ASP A 575 -7.74 28.07 -7.90
CA ASP A 575 -7.77 27.49 -9.24
C ASP A 575 -7.02 26.14 -9.34
N ILE A 576 -6.51 25.55 -8.25
CA ILE A 576 -5.89 24.21 -8.33
C ILE A 576 -6.97 23.19 -8.70
N ASP A 577 -6.84 22.60 -9.88
CA ASP A 577 -7.79 21.62 -10.39
C ASP A 577 -7.30 20.21 -10.05
N TRP A 578 -8.12 19.52 -9.26
CA TRP A 578 -7.96 18.12 -8.94
C TRP A 578 -8.91 17.34 -9.83
N GLN A 579 -8.40 16.65 -10.85
CA GLN A 579 -9.25 15.90 -11.75
C GLN A 579 -9.50 14.50 -11.21
N TYR A 580 -10.77 14.24 -10.96
CA TYR A 580 -11.26 12.96 -10.48
C TYR A 580 -11.45 11.99 -11.65
N ASP A 581 -10.74 10.86 -11.63
CA ASP A 581 -11.01 9.76 -12.55
C ASP A 581 -12.15 8.91 -12.00
N ALA A 582 -13.35 9.15 -12.51
CA ALA A 582 -14.55 8.41 -12.11
C ALA A 582 -14.46 6.90 -12.33
N LYS A 583 -13.60 6.42 -13.24
CA LYS A 583 -13.41 4.97 -13.48
C LYS A 583 -12.52 4.34 -12.41
N LYS A 584 -11.56 5.09 -11.88
CA LYS A 584 -10.63 4.66 -10.81
C LYS A 584 -11.05 5.13 -9.41
N GLN A 585 -12.14 5.89 -9.33
CA GLN A 585 -12.66 6.52 -8.13
C GLN A 585 -11.62 7.27 -7.28
N LYS A 586 -10.63 7.92 -7.90
CA LYS A 586 -9.58 8.71 -7.23
C LYS A 586 -9.13 9.88 -8.11
N TYR A 587 -8.59 10.92 -7.46
CA TYR A 587 -7.86 11.98 -8.13
C TYR A 587 -6.52 11.44 -8.64
N ASN A 588 -6.24 11.59 -9.93
CA ASN A 588 -5.02 11.06 -10.55
C ASN A 588 -4.26 12.11 -11.36
N HIS A 589 -4.79 13.33 -11.43
CA HIS A 589 -4.19 14.43 -12.13
C HIS A 589 -4.40 15.72 -11.35
N ILE A 590 -3.35 16.51 -11.26
CA ILE A 590 -3.33 17.79 -10.58
C ILE A 590 -2.84 18.83 -11.57
N THR A 591 -3.63 19.88 -11.73
CA THR A 591 -3.23 21.07 -12.49
C THR A 591 -3.09 22.24 -11.54
N ILE A 592 -1.90 22.82 -11.48
CA ILE A 592 -1.61 24.10 -10.82
C ILE A 592 -1.55 25.15 -11.93
N PRO A 593 -2.57 26.02 -12.09
CA PRO A 593 -2.64 26.92 -13.24
C PRO A 593 -1.50 27.92 -13.34
N ASP A 594 -0.96 28.37 -12.20
CA ASP A 594 0.19 29.26 -12.14
C ASP A 594 1.07 28.99 -10.91
N LEU A 595 2.17 28.26 -11.11
CA LEU A 595 3.13 27.94 -10.06
C LEU A 595 3.68 29.16 -9.33
N ARG A 596 3.76 30.31 -9.99
CA ARG A 596 4.37 31.53 -9.43
C ARG A 596 3.53 32.17 -8.33
N LYS A 597 2.27 31.74 -8.18
CA LYS A 597 1.34 32.22 -7.15
C LYS A 597 1.45 31.45 -5.83
N LEU A 598 2.16 30.32 -5.82
CA LEU A 598 2.39 29.52 -4.62
C LEU A 598 3.31 30.27 -3.64
N GLN A 599 3.19 29.93 -2.35
CA GLN A 599 4.01 30.50 -1.30
C GLN A 599 5.51 30.23 -1.55
N ASP A 600 6.37 31.12 -1.04
CA ASP A 600 7.84 31.05 -1.09
C ASP A 600 8.49 31.09 -2.48
N TYR A 601 7.71 31.41 -3.51
CA TYR A 601 8.24 31.68 -4.83
C TYR A 601 9.19 32.88 -4.83
N SER A 602 10.47 32.66 -5.21
CA SER A 602 11.46 33.74 -5.21
C SER A 602 11.28 34.70 -6.38
N THR A 603 11.26 36.00 -6.06
CA THR A 603 11.27 37.11 -7.01
C THR A 603 12.66 37.69 -7.26
N THR A 604 13.71 37.10 -6.67
CA THR A 604 15.07 37.64 -6.76
C THR A 604 15.65 37.50 -8.17
N LEU A 605 16.03 38.62 -8.79
CA LEU A 605 16.55 38.69 -10.16
C LEU A 605 18.06 38.95 -10.17
N LYS A 606 18.79 38.21 -11.00
CA LYS A 606 20.18 38.52 -11.38
C LYS A 606 20.19 39.33 -12.67
N GLN A 607 20.99 40.39 -12.70
CA GLN A 607 21.12 41.29 -13.84
C GLN A 607 22.39 40.99 -14.63
N THR A 608 22.28 41.00 -15.96
CA THR A 608 23.45 41.02 -16.87
C THR A 608 23.25 42.16 -17.85
N SER A 609 23.90 43.28 -17.60
CA SER A 609 23.81 44.47 -18.45
C SER A 609 24.66 44.30 -19.72
N LYS A 610 24.04 44.47 -20.88
CA LYS A 610 24.75 44.74 -22.13
C LYS A 610 24.76 46.27 -22.29
N SER A 611 25.90 46.91 -22.08
CA SER A 611 26.02 48.36 -22.35
C SER A 611 25.77 48.58 -23.84
N SER A 612 24.77 49.39 -24.22
CA SER A 612 24.74 49.95 -25.55
C SER A 612 26.06 50.69 -25.75
N GLN A 613 26.92 50.20 -26.64
CA GLN A 613 28.10 50.97 -27.03
C GLN A 613 27.61 52.34 -27.49
N SER A 614 28.34 53.40 -27.13
CA SER A 614 28.09 54.74 -27.69
C SER A 614 27.95 54.59 -29.20
N VAL A 615 26.78 54.88 -29.75
CA VAL A 615 26.59 54.96 -31.20
C VAL A 615 27.27 56.26 -31.61
N ASP A 616 28.60 56.23 -31.71
CA ASP A 616 29.43 57.41 -31.99
C ASP A 616 29.19 57.95 -33.41
N TYR A 617 28.46 57.24 -34.26
CA TYR A 617 27.96 57.72 -35.54
C TYR A 617 26.60 57.11 -35.82
N LEU A 618 25.57 57.95 -35.99
CA LEU A 618 24.25 57.57 -36.52
C LEU A 618 24.44 56.75 -37.82
N PRO A 619 24.13 55.44 -37.85
CA PRO A 619 23.85 54.77 -39.10
C PRO A 619 22.38 55.03 -39.43
N THR A 620 22.15 55.37 -40.68
CA THR A 620 20.85 55.33 -41.36
C THR A 620 19.90 54.22 -40.84
N ALA A 621 18.72 54.64 -40.38
CA ALA A 621 17.44 53.92 -40.40
C ALA A 621 17.27 52.57 -39.65
N ALA A 622 18.20 52.11 -38.81
CA ALA A 622 17.96 50.94 -37.97
C ALA A 622 17.58 51.36 -36.53
N GLU A 623 16.33 51.13 -36.14
CA GLU A 623 15.86 51.25 -34.76
C GLU A 623 16.52 50.16 -33.89
N GLU A 624 17.72 50.39 -33.35
CA GLU A 624 18.25 49.52 -32.30
C GLU A 624 17.52 49.81 -30.98
N THR A 625 16.83 48.81 -30.44
CA THR A 625 16.08 48.88 -29.17
C THR A 625 17.01 48.46 -28.03
N PRO A 626 17.52 49.36 -27.18
CA PRO A 626 18.30 48.97 -26.01
C PRO A 626 17.49 48.07 -25.06
N TYR A 627 18.17 47.09 -24.46
CA TYR A 627 17.56 46.16 -23.50
C TYR A 627 18.48 45.79 -22.34
N LEU A 628 17.88 45.45 -21.19
CA LEU A 628 18.54 44.86 -20.03
C LEU A 628 18.08 43.41 -19.87
N GLN A 629 19.01 42.45 -19.86
CA GLN A 629 18.69 41.04 -19.68
C GLN A 629 18.62 40.69 -18.17
N LEU A 630 17.52 40.07 -17.77
CA LEU A 630 17.21 39.64 -16.42
C LEU A 630 17.06 38.11 -16.39
N GLN A 631 17.49 37.48 -15.30
CA GLN A 631 17.32 36.05 -15.08
C GLN A 631 17.03 35.71 -13.61
N ARG A 632 16.25 34.66 -13.38
CA ARG A 632 16.09 34.02 -12.05
C ARG A 632 16.12 32.50 -12.17
N GLN A 633 16.51 31.85 -11.08
CA GLN A 633 16.57 30.39 -10.95
C GLN A 633 15.87 30.00 -9.66
N ASN A 634 14.95 29.04 -9.77
CA ASN A 634 14.21 28.46 -8.67
C ASN A 634 14.21 26.95 -8.83
N THR A 635 14.16 26.21 -7.74
CA THR A 635 13.92 24.76 -7.76
C THR A 635 12.61 24.50 -7.03
N PHE A 636 11.68 23.79 -7.67
CA PHE A 636 10.41 23.37 -7.10
C PHE A 636 10.47 21.89 -6.80
N GLU A 637 10.07 21.47 -5.61
CA GLU A 637 9.98 20.06 -5.25
C GLU A 637 8.53 19.70 -4.94
N LEU A 638 8.10 18.54 -5.44
CA LEU A 638 6.78 17.97 -5.25
C LEU A 638 6.90 16.62 -4.58
N LEU A 639 6.18 16.44 -3.49
CA LEU A 639 6.11 15.22 -2.70
C LEU A 639 4.66 14.74 -2.68
N VAL A 640 4.47 13.44 -2.88
CA VAL A 640 3.16 12.79 -2.70
C VAL A 640 3.31 11.78 -1.58
N ALA A 641 2.56 11.97 -0.50
CA ALA A 641 2.60 11.09 0.66
C ALA A 641 1.18 10.52 0.91
N PRO A 642 1.05 9.32 1.48
CA PRO A 642 -0.26 8.85 1.91
C PRO A 642 -0.76 9.71 3.07
N THR A 643 -2.07 9.74 3.26
CA THR A 643 -2.71 10.41 4.42
C THR A 643 -2.64 9.55 5.67
N GLU A 644 -2.56 8.22 5.50
CA GLU A 644 -2.42 7.24 6.57
C GLU A 644 -1.34 6.22 6.21
N ASP A 645 -0.58 5.80 7.22
CA ASP A 645 0.40 4.73 7.09
C ASP A 645 -0.33 3.41 6.89
N GLY A 646 -0.12 2.78 5.73
CA GLY A 646 -0.79 1.53 5.36
C GLY A 646 -0.52 0.35 6.29
N SER A 647 0.52 0.40 7.13
CA SER A 647 0.86 -0.63 8.10
C SER A 647 0.22 -0.40 9.48
N THR A 648 0.18 0.85 9.95
CA THR A 648 -0.31 1.20 11.30
C THR A 648 -1.70 1.82 11.33
N GLY A 649 -2.21 2.28 10.18
CA GLY A 649 -3.45 3.06 10.05
C GLY A 649 -3.39 4.42 10.75
N LYS A 650 -2.18 4.90 11.10
CA LYS A 650 -2.00 6.21 11.71
C LYS A 650 -1.91 7.29 10.64
N GLU A 651 -2.43 8.47 10.95
CA GLU A 651 -2.26 9.65 10.11
C GLU A 651 -0.78 9.95 9.88
N VAL A 652 -0.40 10.14 8.61
CA VAL A 652 0.94 10.59 8.22
C VAL A 652 0.93 12.11 8.24
N LYS A 653 1.82 12.71 9.03
CA LYS A 653 2.04 14.16 9.05
C LYS A 653 3.45 14.46 8.59
N ILE A 654 3.56 15.30 7.57
CA ILE A 654 4.84 15.82 7.11
C ILE A 654 5.13 17.08 7.94
N ASP A 655 6.29 17.09 8.61
CA ASP A 655 6.78 18.28 9.30
C ASP A 655 7.18 19.33 8.23
N PRO A 656 6.70 20.58 8.30
CA PRO A 656 7.14 21.65 7.41
C PRO A 656 8.67 21.82 7.36
N GLU A 657 9.38 21.52 8.45
CA GLU A 657 10.84 21.60 8.52
C GLU A 657 11.56 20.27 8.17
N ALA A 658 10.83 19.26 7.70
CA ALA A 658 11.39 17.95 7.38
C ALA A 658 12.53 18.03 6.34
N THR A 659 13.65 17.39 6.68
CA THR A 659 14.80 17.24 5.78
C THR A 659 14.55 16.13 4.76
N ASP A 660 15.40 16.06 3.71
CA ASP A 660 15.34 14.96 2.73
C ASP A 660 15.55 13.59 3.38
N GLN A 661 16.27 13.54 4.51
CA GLN A 661 16.51 12.31 5.24
C GLN A 661 15.27 11.87 6.05
N ASP A 662 14.49 12.82 6.57
CA ASP A 662 13.24 12.53 7.27
C ASP A 662 12.14 11.98 6.33
N LEU A 663 12.33 12.17 5.02
CA LEU A 663 11.39 11.83 3.96
C LEU A 663 11.93 10.77 2.99
N GLU A 664 12.95 10.02 3.38
CA GLU A 664 13.64 9.04 2.52
C GLU A 664 12.71 7.95 1.95
N ASP A 665 11.62 7.66 2.66
CA ASP A 665 10.58 6.70 2.25
C ASP A 665 9.68 7.19 1.10
N TYR A 666 9.77 8.47 0.71
CA TYR A 666 8.89 9.07 -0.29
C TYR A 666 9.64 9.58 -1.52
N GLN A 667 8.99 9.48 -2.68
CA GLN A 667 9.55 10.05 -3.90
C GLN A 667 9.36 11.57 -3.93
N ILE A 668 10.47 12.31 -3.84
CA ILE A 668 10.51 13.75 -4.10
C ILE A 668 10.79 13.98 -5.59
N THR A 669 9.89 14.68 -6.28
CA THR A 669 10.07 15.11 -7.68
C THR A 669 10.58 16.53 -7.73
N THR A 670 11.79 16.74 -8.22
CA THR A 670 12.44 18.05 -8.32
C THR A 670 12.31 18.63 -9.73
N ILE A 671 11.99 19.92 -9.84
CA ILE A 671 11.87 20.69 -11.08
C ILE A 671 12.77 21.92 -10.98
N ASP A 672 13.80 21.97 -11.81
CA ASP A 672 14.66 23.16 -11.90
C ASP A 672 14.09 24.14 -12.91
N LEU A 673 13.72 25.34 -12.46
CA LEU A 673 13.10 26.40 -13.25
C LEU A 673 14.10 27.54 -13.49
N ALA A 674 14.52 27.72 -14.74
CA ALA A 674 15.35 28.85 -15.17
C ALA A 674 14.56 29.78 -16.10
N GLU A 675 14.39 31.05 -15.70
CA GLU A 675 13.66 32.07 -16.47
C GLU A 675 14.59 33.20 -16.92
N LYS A 676 14.46 33.60 -18.19
CA LYS A 676 15.23 34.70 -18.80
C LYS A 676 14.31 35.63 -19.60
N GLY A 677 14.59 36.92 -19.56
CA GLY A 677 13.80 37.92 -20.29
C GLY A 677 14.47 39.30 -20.31
N ASN A 678 13.85 40.24 -21.01
CA ASN A 678 14.41 41.56 -21.25
C ASN A 678 13.50 42.66 -20.70
N LEU A 679 14.11 43.73 -20.21
CA LEU A 679 13.49 45.06 -20.08
C LEU A 679 13.91 45.84 -21.33
N GLU A 680 12.94 46.17 -22.20
CA GLU A 680 13.20 46.81 -23.51
C GLU A 680 12.77 48.28 -23.52
N PHE A 681 13.55 49.11 -24.21
CA PHE A 681 13.27 50.54 -24.36
C PHE A 681 13.34 50.94 -25.84
N THR A 682 12.28 51.60 -26.33
CA THR A 682 12.26 52.20 -27.66
C THR A 682 12.29 53.71 -27.54
N VAL A 683 13.36 54.33 -28.05
CA VAL A 683 13.56 55.78 -28.09
C VAL A 683 13.74 56.20 -29.55
N PRO A 684 13.05 57.24 -30.03
CA PRO A 684 13.20 57.69 -31.41
C PRO A 684 14.62 58.22 -31.69
N GLY A 685 15.25 57.70 -32.75
CA GLY A 685 16.63 58.05 -33.11
C GLY A 685 16.84 59.46 -33.67
N GLN A 686 15.76 60.19 -33.99
CA GLN A 686 15.80 61.59 -34.43
C GLN A 686 14.69 62.41 -33.75
N LEU A 687 15.08 63.58 -33.21
CA LEU A 687 14.15 64.53 -32.61
C LEU A 687 13.95 65.72 -33.56
N ALA A 688 12.75 65.84 -34.12
CA ALA A 688 12.36 67.00 -34.92
C ALA A 688 12.05 68.19 -34.00
N LEU A 689 13.06 69.00 -33.72
CA LEU A 689 12.94 70.22 -32.93
C LEU A 689 12.12 71.27 -33.69
N LYS A 690 11.04 71.78 -33.09
CA LYS A 690 10.27 72.90 -33.64
C LYS A 690 10.55 74.18 -32.84
N PRO A 691 10.71 75.35 -33.51
CA PRO A 691 10.85 76.62 -32.80
C PRO A 691 9.56 76.96 -32.06
N ASP A 692 9.69 77.41 -30.81
CA ASP A 692 8.60 77.92 -30.00
C ASP A 692 8.04 79.20 -30.66
N GLN A 693 6.75 79.19 -30.98
CA GLN A 693 6.08 80.27 -31.71
C GLN A 693 5.99 81.60 -30.93
N GLN A 694 6.31 81.61 -29.63
CA GLN A 694 6.33 82.84 -28.82
C GLN A 694 7.73 83.33 -28.43
N LYS A 695 8.78 82.51 -28.61
CA LYS A 695 10.18 82.86 -28.30
C LYS A 695 11.12 82.18 -29.31
N GLN A 696 11.57 82.93 -30.32
CA GLN A 696 12.37 82.45 -31.47
C GLN A 696 13.75 81.81 -31.12
N THR A 697 14.09 81.65 -29.84
CA THR A 697 15.34 81.03 -29.35
C THR A 697 15.14 79.74 -28.54
N LEU A 698 13.91 79.28 -28.34
CA LEU A 698 13.59 78.02 -27.65
C LEU A 698 13.07 76.98 -28.64
N TYR A 699 13.66 75.79 -28.63
CA TYR A 699 13.21 74.64 -29.42
C TYR A 699 12.61 73.60 -28.49
N GLN A 700 11.44 73.07 -28.84
CA GLN A 700 10.78 72.01 -28.07
C GLN A 700 10.52 70.81 -28.98
N ALA A 701 10.70 69.60 -28.44
CA ALA A 701 10.26 68.35 -29.06
C ALA A 701 9.46 67.55 -28.04
N LYS A 702 8.29 67.05 -28.47
CA LYS A 702 7.57 65.98 -27.80
C LYS A 702 7.85 64.70 -28.57
N PHE A 703 8.30 63.66 -27.88
CA PHE A 703 8.57 62.37 -28.49
C PHE A 703 8.10 61.24 -27.57
N PRO A 704 7.56 60.16 -28.13
CA PRO A 704 7.14 59.01 -27.34
C PRO A 704 8.36 58.18 -26.93
N VAL A 705 8.38 57.71 -25.68
CA VAL A 705 9.26 56.63 -25.21
C VAL A 705 8.35 55.45 -24.89
N THR A 706 8.61 54.30 -25.50
CA THR A 706 7.87 53.07 -25.20
C THR A 706 8.76 52.16 -24.36
N ILE A 707 8.19 51.62 -23.27
CA ILE A 707 8.91 50.75 -22.34
C ILE A 707 8.12 49.46 -22.23
N LYS A 708 8.80 48.33 -22.44
CA LYS A 708 8.24 47.00 -22.17
C LYS A 708 8.91 46.43 -20.94
N ASN A 709 8.17 46.40 -19.84
CA ASN A 709 8.63 45.90 -18.54
C ASN A 709 7.81 44.67 -18.11
N PRO A 710 8.00 43.50 -18.76
CA PRO A 710 7.22 42.30 -18.44
C PRO A 710 7.51 41.79 -17.02
N TRP A 711 8.65 42.17 -16.42
CA TRP A 711 9.06 41.78 -15.07
C TRP A 711 8.46 42.65 -13.96
N GLN A 712 7.74 43.73 -14.31
CA GLN A 712 7.15 44.69 -13.37
C GLN A 712 8.15 45.25 -12.34
N ILE A 713 9.43 45.32 -12.69
CA ILE A 713 10.47 45.84 -11.79
C ILE A 713 10.52 47.37 -11.82
N ASN A 714 10.94 47.98 -10.71
CA ASN A 714 11.23 49.41 -10.69
C ASN A 714 12.45 49.74 -11.56
N TYR A 715 12.39 50.81 -12.36
CA TYR A 715 13.49 51.26 -13.22
C TYR A 715 13.66 52.78 -13.20
N ARG A 716 14.86 53.25 -13.56
CA ARG A 716 15.15 54.66 -13.86
C ARG A 716 15.79 54.76 -15.23
N LEU A 717 15.25 55.61 -16.11
CA LEU A 717 15.78 55.85 -17.45
C LEU A 717 16.47 57.23 -17.47
N GLY A 718 17.76 57.26 -17.80
CA GLY A 718 18.50 58.49 -18.07
C GLY A 718 18.65 58.70 -19.57
N LEU A 719 18.23 59.86 -20.09
CA LEU A 719 18.46 60.24 -21.49
C LEU A 719 19.55 61.31 -21.54
N GLY A 720 20.61 61.06 -22.32
CA GLY A 720 21.70 62.01 -22.56
C GLY A 720 21.70 62.50 -24.00
N PHE A 721 21.99 63.78 -24.21
CA PHE A 721 22.20 64.35 -25.55
C PHE A 721 23.68 64.28 -25.92
N ASN A 722 24.00 63.90 -27.16
CA ASN A 722 25.37 63.93 -27.66
C ASN A 722 25.84 65.40 -27.81
N SER A 723 27.03 65.70 -27.32
CA SER A 723 27.57 67.04 -27.03
C SER A 723 27.98 67.87 -28.25
N GLN A 724 27.46 67.60 -29.46
CA GLN A 724 27.74 68.40 -30.65
C GLN A 724 26.82 69.62 -30.85
N MET A 725 25.86 69.86 -29.95
CA MET A 725 25.17 71.16 -29.88
C MET A 725 25.96 72.13 -28.99
N THR A 726 26.64 73.10 -29.59
CA THR A 726 27.42 74.12 -28.89
C THR A 726 26.55 75.09 -28.07
N SER A 727 26.49 74.85 -26.74
CA SER A 727 26.29 75.79 -25.61
C SER A 727 24.93 76.51 -25.40
N PRO A 728 24.50 76.84 -24.14
CA PRO A 728 24.93 76.35 -22.83
C PRO A 728 23.88 75.44 -22.17
N ALA A 729 24.33 74.69 -21.15
CA ALA A 729 23.50 73.81 -20.33
C ALA A 729 22.22 74.50 -19.83
N ALA A 730 21.07 74.01 -20.28
CA ALA A 730 19.80 74.25 -19.64
C ALA A 730 19.36 72.95 -18.96
N SER A 731 19.54 72.89 -17.64
CA SER A 731 18.82 71.96 -16.78
C SER A 731 17.34 72.36 -16.84
N VAL A 732 16.57 71.72 -17.72
CA VAL A 732 15.12 71.89 -17.74
C VAL A 732 14.54 70.88 -16.75
N LEU A 733 14.32 71.33 -15.51
CA LEU A 733 13.28 70.73 -14.69
C LEU A 733 11.95 70.96 -15.42
N TYR A 734 11.21 69.89 -15.68
CA TYR A 734 9.80 70.04 -16.00
C TYR A 734 9.10 70.55 -14.74
N PRO A 735 8.40 71.71 -14.78
CA PRO A 735 7.41 72.00 -13.76
C PRO A 735 6.29 70.97 -13.94
N ILE A 736 6.08 70.16 -12.92
CA ILE A 736 4.76 69.56 -12.73
C ILE A 736 3.90 70.73 -12.23
N GLU A 737 3.02 71.22 -13.10
CA GLU A 737 1.86 71.99 -12.64
C GLU A 737 1.24 71.20 -11.48
N SER A 738 1.13 71.82 -10.31
CA SER A 738 0.23 71.32 -9.30
C SER A 738 -1.19 71.50 -9.84
N ASN A 739 -1.64 70.51 -10.60
CA ASN A 739 -3.02 70.10 -10.45
C ASN A 739 -3.14 69.76 -8.96
N ALA A 740 -4.11 70.34 -8.27
CA ALA A 740 -4.59 69.72 -7.05
C ALA A 740 -5.28 68.42 -7.48
N ASP A 741 -4.47 67.44 -7.89
CA ASP A 741 -4.90 66.06 -8.02
C ASP A 741 -5.25 65.65 -6.59
N ALA A 742 -6.50 65.27 -6.36
CA ALA A 742 -6.82 64.59 -5.12
C ALA A 742 -5.93 63.34 -5.09
N ALA A 743 -4.94 63.33 -4.18
CA ALA A 743 -4.23 62.12 -3.82
C ALA A 743 -5.25 61.20 -3.15
N THR A 744 -6.00 60.45 -3.95
CA THR A 744 -6.98 59.49 -3.47
C THR A 744 -6.27 58.15 -3.29
N PHE A 745 -6.19 57.71 -2.05
CA PHE A 745 -5.94 56.32 -1.72
C PHE A 745 -7.22 55.77 -1.07
N THR A 746 -7.54 54.52 -1.35
CA THR A 746 -8.60 53.80 -0.67
C THR A 746 -7.94 52.88 0.34
N ILE A 747 -8.36 52.92 1.61
CA ILE A 747 -8.03 51.89 2.58
C ILE A 747 -9.23 50.95 2.62
N ASP A 748 -9.03 49.71 2.18
CA ASP A 748 -10.03 48.67 2.36
C ASP A 748 -10.12 48.30 3.84
N LYS A 749 -11.36 48.10 4.33
CA LYS A 749 -11.58 47.62 5.69
C LYS A 749 -10.98 46.21 5.81
N GLY A 750 -10.20 45.97 6.86
CA GLY A 750 -9.81 44.63 7.26
C GLY A 750 -11.00 43.85 7.82
N LYS A 751 -10.74 42.65 8.36
CA LYS A 751 -11.75 41.79 8.98
C LYS A 751 -11.70 41.85 10.51
N LEU A 752 -12.82 41.48 11.14
CA LEU A 752 -12.88 41.08 12.54
C LEU A 752 -12.75 39.56 12.61
N GLU A 753 -11.83 39.08 13.43
CA GLU A 753 -11.50 37.65 13.50
C GLU A 753 -11.10 37.22 14.92
N LEU A 754 -11.61 36.06 15.36
CA LEU A 754 -11.11 35.35 16.54
C LEU A 754 -9.95 34.46 16.10
N LYS A 755 -8.72 34.85 16.43
CA LYS A 755 -7.49 34.18 15.95
C LYS A 755 -7.04 33.02 16.82
N ALA A 756 -7.27 33.12 18.13
CA ALA A 756 -6.87 32.10 19.08
C ALA A 756 -7.85 32.05 20.25
N VAL A 757 -8.10 30.84 20.76
CA VAL A 757 -8.82 30.58 22.01
C VAL A 757 -7.95 29.68 22.88
N PRO A 758 -8.01 29.82 24.22
CA PRO A 758 -7.14 29.07 25.12
C PRO A 758 -7.63 27.64 25.32
N ASP A 759 -6.69 26.69 25.39
CA ASP A 759 -6.95 25.37 25.94
C ASP A 759 -7.16 25.47 27.45
N MET A 760 -8.14 24.71 27.95
CA MET A 760 -8.52 24.73 29.37
C MET A 760 -8.38 23.33 29.99
N ASP A 761 -7.34 23.17 30.81
CA ASP A 761 -7.11 22.00 31.66
C ASP A 761 -7.24 22.40 33.14
N PHE A 762 -8.12 21.71 33.86
CA PHE A 762 -8.39 21.93 35.29
C PHE A 762 -7.81 20.81 36.17
N GLY A 763 -6.97 19.96 35.58
CA GLY A 763 -6.27 18.88 36.26
C GLY A 763 -7.20 17.74 36.70
N HIS A 764 -6.98 17.25 37.93
CA HIS A 764 -7.63 16.06 38.44
C HIS A 764 -8.64 16.40 39.55
N PHE A 765 -9.79 15.74 39.49
CA PHE A 765 -10.76 15.65 40.59
C PHE A 765 -10.86 14.20 41.03
N THR A 766 -10.97 13.97 42.33
CA THR A 766 -11.28 12.65 42.90
C THR A 766 -12.80 12.41 42.88
N VAL A 767 -13.23 11.15 42.81
CA VAL A 767 -14.66 10.80 42.85
C VAL A 767 -15.39 11.42 44.05
N PRO A 768 -14.84 11.42 45.28
CA PRO A 768 -15.47 12.09 46.43
C PRO A 768 -15.64 13.61 46.26
N GLU A 769 -14.70 14.28 45.58
CA GLU A 769 -14.77 15.72 45.30
C GLU A 769 -15.89 16.03 44.30
N VAL A 770 -15.99 15.26 43.21
CA VAL A 770 -17.07 15.42 42.23
C VAL A 770 -18.44 15.16 42.86
N VAL A 771 -18.56 14.12 43.70
CA VAL A 771 -19.83 13.79 44.38
C VAL A 771 -20.28 14.89 45.34
N LYS A 772 -19.34 15.62 45.96
CA LYS A 772 -19.63 16.71 46.89
C LYS A 772 -19.75 18.08 46.22
N GLY A 773 -19.40 18.18 44.95
CA GLY A 773 -19.12 19.44 44.27
C GLY A 773 -17.74 19.97 44.66
N ALA A 774 -16.96 20.38 43.67
CA ALA A 774 -15.60 20.86 43.86
C ALA A 774 -15.25 21.92 42.82
N THR A 775 -14.29 22.78 43.15
CA THR A 775 -13.78 23.82 42.26
C THR A 775 -12.27 23.67 42.16
N ASN A 776 -11.74 23.57 40.94
CA ASN A 776 -10.31 23.62 40.67
C ASN A 776 -9.96 24.83 39.79
N PRO A 777 -8.81 25.49 40.05
CA PRO A 777 -8.26 26.46 39.12
C PRO A 777 -7.68 25.77 37.88
N LEU A 778 -7.50 26.55 36.83
CA LEU A 778 -6.80 26.15 35.61
C LEU A 778 -5.34 25.78 35.95
N THR A 779 -4.89 24.60 35.51
CA THR A 779 -3.53 24.11 35.79
C THR A 779 -2.48 24.76 34.90
N ASN A 780 -2.82 25.00 33.63
CA ASN A 780 -1.92 25.55 32.63
C ASN A 780 -2.33 27.00 32.31
N THR A 781 -1.83 27.96 33.09
CA THR A 781 -2.02 29.40 32.83
C THR A 781 -1.17 29.86 31.65
N GLY A 782 -1.61 30.91 30.94
CA GLY A 782 -0.86 31.48 29.82
C GLY A 782 -1.43 31.17 28.43
N GLY A 783 -2.57 30.48 28.35
CA GLY A 783 -3.26 30.24 27.09
C GLY A 783 -3.80 31.54 26.49
N ALA A 784 -3.54 31.77 25.19
CA ALA A 784 -3.88 33.02 24.53
C ALA A 784 -5.34 33.05 24.05
N LEU A 785 -6.03 34.15 24.34
CA LEU A 785 -7.28 34.56 23.69
C LEU A 785 -7.00 35.80 22.84
N THR A 786 -7.14 35.68 21.53
CA THR A 786 -6.74 36.73 20.58
C THR A 786 -7.88 37.11 19.64
N VAL A 787 -8.24 38.40 19.65
CA VAL A 787 -9.18 38.99 18.68
C VAL A 787 -8.44 40.04 17.86
N SER A 788 -8.61 39.96 16.54
CA SER A 788 -8.05 40.87 15.56
C SER A 788 -9.16 41.72 14.98
N ASP A 789 -9.05 43.04 15.06
CA ASP A 789 -10.06 43.98 14.59
C ASP A 789 -9.39 45.10 13.79
N PHE A 790 -9.40 44.93 12.46
CA PHE A 790 -8.81 45.88 11.50
C PHE A 790 -9.87 46.51 10.58
N ARG A 791 -11.14 46.53 11.00
CA ARG A 791 -12.26 47.02 10.18
C ARG A 791 -12.30 48.57 10.04
N GLY A 792 -11.49 49.29 10.82
CA GLY A 792 -11.41 50.75 10.85
C GLY A 792 -11.95 51.35 12.16
N SER A 793 -11.41 52.49 12.58
CA SER A 793 -11.81 53.19 13.82
C SER A 793 -13.22 53.80 13.79
N ASP A 794 -13.90 53.72 12.65
CA ASP A 794 -15.28 54.17 12.40
C ASP A 794 -16.32 53.03 12.54
N THR A 795 -15.90 51.83 13.00
CA THR A 795 -16.74 50.63 13.02
C THR A 795 -17.42 50.35 14.36
N THR A 796 -18.45 49.51 14.33
CA THR A 796 -19.29 49.15 15.50
C THR A 796 -18.55 48.23 16.47
N ASP A 797 -18.87 48.39 17.76
CA ASP A 797 -18.40 47.53 18.85
C ASP A 797 -18.70 46.05 18.57
N TRP A 798 -17.77 45.17 18.96
CA TRP A 798 -17.92 43.72 18.91
C TRP A 798 -17.98 43.14 20.32
N SER A 799 -18.56 41.96 20.44
CA SER A 799 -18.50 41.17 21.67
C SER A 799 -18.19 39.71 21.40
N LEU A 800 -17.42 39.12 22.29
CA LEU A 800 -17.14 37.70 22.33
C LEU A 800 -17.92 37.08 23.49
N SER A 801 -18.64 36.01 23.21
CA SER A 801 -19.29 35.16 24.21
C SER A 801 -18.76 33.73 24.07
N ALA A 802 -18.92 32.91 25.12
CA ALA A 802 -18.67 31.48 24.99
C ALA A 802 -19.57 30.64 25.88
N THR A 803 -19.86 29.42 25.43
CA THR A 803 -20.70 28.45 26.12
C THR A 803 -19.97 27.13 26.30
N THR A 804 -20.04 26.53 27.48
CA THR A 804 -19.44 25.22 27.78
C THR A 804 -20.52 24.12 27.72
N GLY A 805 -20.25 23.04 26.99
CA GLY A 805 -21.10 21.84 26.99
C GLY A 805 -20.97 21.01 28.27
N ALA A 806 -21.81 19.99 28.43
CA ALA A 806 -21.63 19.00 29.49
C ALA A 806 -20.31 18.23 29.30
N PHE A 807 -19.60 17.95 30.39
CA PHE A 807 -18.38 17.15 30.37
C PHE A 807 -18.75 15.68 30.17
N LYS A 808 -18.28 15.06 29.09
CA LYS A 808 -18.61 13.67 28.72
C LYS A 808 -17.43 12.76 28.99
N HIS A 809 -17.70 11.57 29.53
CA HIS A 809 -16.69 10.54 29.71
C HIS A 809 -16.23 10.01 28.34
N GLU A 810 -14.92 9.79 28.17
CA GLU A 810 -14.31 9.40 26.88
C GLU A 810 -14.90 8.10 26.26
N SER A 811 -15.28 7.14 27.10
CA SER A 811 -15.75 5.81 26.68
C SER A 811 -17.11 5.38 27.23
N LYS A 812 -17.83 6.26 27.95
CA LYS A 812 -19.09 5.93 28.63
C LYS A 812 -20.11 7.04 28.44
N SER A 813 -21.40 6.73 28.56
CA SER A 813 -22.48 7.73 28.45
C SER A 813 -22.61 8.65 29.67
N ASN A 814 -21.70 8.57 30.64
CA ASN A 814 -21.72 9.40 31.84
C ASN A 814 -21.36 10.86 31.50
N THR A 815 -22.11 11.79 32.07
CA THR A 815 -21.86 13.22 31.95
C THR A 815 -21.75 13.87 33.33
N ILE A 816 -20.95 14.91 33.43
CA ILE A 816 -20.82 15.78 34.61
C ILE A 816 -21.13 17.20 34.17
N ASN A 817 -21.96 17.90 34.94
CA ASN A 817 -22.21 19.31 34.72
C ASN A 817 -21.21 20.15 35.51
N GLY A 818 -20.62 21.14 34.85
CA GLY A 818 -19.70 22.09 35.46
C GLY A 818 -19.83 23.47 34.82
N THR A 819 -19.46 24.48 35.57
CA THR A 819 -19.45 25.88 35.16
C THR A 819 -18.02 26.39 35.16
N ILE A 820 -17.61 27.05 34.09
CA ILE A 820 -16.28 27.68 33.98
C ILE A 820 -16.44 29.18 34.18
N ASP A 821 -15.77 29.72 35.19
CA ASP A 821 -15.57 31.15 35.35
C ASP A 821 -14.23 31.51 34.72
N PHE A 822 -14.28 32.23 33.60
CA PHE A 822 -13.14 32.53 32.75
C PHE A 822 -12.51 33.87 33.12
N THR A 823 -11.17 33.90 33.26
CA THR A 823 -10.39 35.12 33.49
C THR A 823 -9.08 35.10 32.72
N ALA A 824 -8.93 36.07 31.80
CA ALA A 824 -7.70 36.33 31.08
C ALA A 824 -7.33 37.82 31.10
N THR A 825 -6.04 38.12 31.23
CA THR A 825 -5.51 39.49 31.32
C THR A 825 -4.20 39.64 30.56
N ASN A 826 -3.80 40.88 30.29
CA ASN A 826 -2.44 41.22 29.88
C ASN A 826 -1.93 42.47 30.63
N ASP A 827 -0.65 42.79 30.44
CA ASP A 827 0.03 43.89 31.13
C ASP A 827 -0.51 45.28 30.75
N ASP A 828 -1.21 45.40 29.60
CA ASP A 828 -1.86 46.64 29.13
C ASP A 828 -3.22 46.91 29.82
N GLY A 829 -3.60 46.04 30.75
CA GLY A 829 -4.87 46.09 31.47
C GLY A 829 -6.10 45.78 30.61
N ALA A 830 -5.93 45.08 29.47
CA ALA A 830 -7.06 44.46 28.79
C ALA A 830 -7.45 43.18 29.53
N LYS A 831 -8.75 42.95 29.68
CA LYS A 831 -9.28 41.88 30.50
C LYS A 831 -10.50 41.24 29.85
N ALA A 832 -10.48 39.93 29.69
CA ALA A 832 -11.63 39.11 29.33
C ALA A 832 -12.09 38.34 30.56
N THR A 833 -13.33 38.58 31.00
CA THR A 833 -13.91 37.90 32.15
C THR A 833 -15.39 37.63 31.98
N GLY A 834 -15.81 36.45 32.44
CA GLY A 834 -17.21 36.08 32.59
C GLY A 834 -17.39 34.58 32.73
N THR A 835 -18.61 34.16 32.99
CA THR A 835 -18.97 32.75 33.03
C THR A 835 -19.22 32.25 31.61
N LEU A 836 -18.78 31.03 31.29
CA LEU A 836 -18.94 30.44 29.95
C LEU A 836 -20.33 29.81 29.76
N ASP A 837 -21.37 30.62 29.88
CA ASP A 837 -22.79 30.26 29.77
C ASP A 837 -23.52 30.96 28.60
N GLY A 838 -22.74 31.59 27.71
CA GLY A 838 -23.24 32.44 26.62
C GLY A 838 -23.23 33.94 26.95
N ALA A 839 -22.87 34.34 28.17
CA ALA A 839 -22.64 35.74 28.50
C ALA A 839 -21.45 36.33 27.71
N LYS A 840 -21.44 37.66 27.55
CA LYS A 840 -20.30 38.39 26.96
C LYS A 840 -19.11 38.30 27.92
N ILE A 841 -18.02 37.72 27.43
CA ILE A 841 -16.78 37.52 28.20
C ILE A 841 -15.67 38.48 27.76
N TRP A 842 -15.80 39.09 26.58
CA TRP A 842 -14.89 40.14 26.12
C TRP A 842 -15.59 41.09 25.16
N THR A 843 -15.20 42.37 25.19
CA THR A 843 -15.78 43.41 24.35
C THR A 843 -14.68 44.24 23.69
N SER A 844 -15.00 44.93 22.60
CA SER A 844 -14.11 45.92 21.96
C SER A 844 -13.54 46.93 22.94
N ALA A 845 -14.34 47.39 23.91
CA ALA A 845 -13.94 48.35 24.93
C ALA A 845 -12.89 47.77 25.90
N ASP A 846 -13.11 46.54 26.39
CA ASP A 846 -12.19 45.88 27.31
C ASP A 846 -10.91 45.40 26.60
N ALA A 847 -11.02 45.05 25.31
CA ALA A 847 -9.89 44.69 24.45
C ALA A 847 -9.08 45.92 23.99
N LYS A 848 -9.69 47.10 23.97
CA LYS A 848 -9.10 48.36 23.47
C LYS A 848 -8.64 48.27 22.00
N THR A 849 -9.27 47.44 21.16
CA THR A 849 -8.82 47.24 19.77
C THR A 849 -9.05 48.44 18.86
N SER A 850 -10.13 49.19 19.12
CA SER A 850 -10.50 50.42 18.40
C SER A 850 -10.58 50.28 16.86
N GLY A 851 -10.87 49.08 16.35
CA GLY A 851 -10.98 48.81 14.91
C GLY A 851 -9.67 48.84 14.12
N VAL A 852 -8.51 48.99 14.76
CA VAL A 852 -7.21 49.15 14.08
C VAL A 852 -6.08 48.33 14.71
N SER A 853 -6.41 47.34 15.53
CA SER A 853 -5.39 46.55 16.22
C SER A 853 -5.86 45.15 16.58
N GLU A 854 -4.89 44.34 16.96
CA GLU A 854 -5.09 43.03 17.54
C GLU A 854 -4.83 43.09 19.04
N LYS A 855 -5.64 42.35 19.81
CA LYS A 855 -5.39 42.19 21.24
C LYS A 855 -5.32 40.72 21.61
N THR A 856 -4.35 40.41 22.46
CA THR A 856 -4.17 39.10 23.09
C THR A 856 -4.20 39.27 24.61
N VAL A 857 -5.01 38.45 25.28
CA VAL A 857 -5.00 38.29 26.74
C VAL A 857 -4.71 36.84 27.08
N ASN A 858 -4.07 36.59 28.21
CA ASN A 858 -3.64 35.24 28.61
C ASN A 858 -4.45 34.75 29.81
N THR A 859 -4.86 33.48 29.81
CA THR A 859 -5.57 32.87 30.93
C THR A 859 -4.74 32.86 32.20
N THR A 860 -5.41 33.07 33.32
CA THR A 860 -4.81 33.09 34.66
C THR A 860 -5.34 31.95 35.52
N ASP A 861 -4.71 31.71 36.67
CA ASP A 861 -5.16 30.75 37.68
C ASP A 861 -6.52 31.12 38.31
N ALA A 862 -6.99 32.36 38.08
CA ALA A 862 -8.34 32.79 38.39
C ALA A 862 -9.41 32.24 37.42
N THR A 863 -9.01 31.54 36.34
CA THR A 863 -9.95 30.73 35.55
C THR A 863 -10.23 29.44 36.32
N THR A 864 -11.50 29.18 36.66
CA THR A 864 -11.85 28.03 37.52
C THR A 864 -13.00 27.20 36.93
N LEU A 865 -12.96 25.89 37.18
CA LEU A 865 -14.06 24.97 36.88
C LEU A 865 -14.72 24.55 38.18
N THR A 866 -16.02 24.83 38.31
CA THR A 866 -16.85 24.39 39.42
C THR A 866 -17.78 23.27 38.97
N LEU A 867 -17.65 22.09 39.58
CA LEU A 867 -18.49 20.93 39.34
C LEU A 867 -19.68 20.91 40.30
N SER A 868 -20.87 20.64 39.78
CA SER A 868 -22.06 20.45 40.62
C SER A 868 -22.04 19.07 41.31
N PRO A 869 -22.51 18.95 42.56
CA PRO A 869 -22.60 17.65 43.25
C PRO A 869 -23.47 16.66 42.45
N GLN A 870 -22.91 15.49 42.11
CA GLN A 870 -23.61 14.50 41.28
C GLN A 870 -23.29 13.05 41.70
N GLY A 871 -24.29 12.18 41.70
CA GLY A 871 -24.12 10.73 41.92
C GLY A 871 -23.81 9.95 40.63
N GLY A 872 -23.30 8.72 40.77
CA GLY A 872 -23.02 7.85 39.62
C GLY A 872 -21.82 8.27 38.78
N VAL A 873 -20.89 9.01 39.38
CA VAL A 873 -19.63 9.44 38.75
C VAL A 873 -18.72 8.23 38.53
N VAL A 874 -18.17 8.12 37.34
CA VAL A 874 -17.24 7.06 36.95
C VAL A 874 -15.86 7.65 36.76
N SER A 875 -14.82 6.96 37.24
CA SER A 875 -13.42 7.37 37.03
C SER A 875 -13.02 7.25 35.56
N GLY A 876 -12.35 8.28 35.03
CA GLY A 876 -11.83 8.35 33.67
C GLY A 876 -11.73 9.80 33.19
N LYS A 877 -11.35 10.03 31.94
CA LYS A 877 -11.24 11.37 31.37
C LYS A 877 -12.61 11.91 30.98
N TYR A 878 -12.90 13.16 31.35
CA TYR A 878 -14.08 13.89 30.89
C TYR A 878 -13.67 15.11 30.07
N THR A 879 -14.34 15.33 28.93
CA THR A 879 -14.08 16.47 28.05
C THR A 879 -15.38 17.22 27.73
N ALA A 880 -15.30 18.53 27.63
CA ALA A 880 -16.39 19.40 27.17
C ALA A 880 -15.87 20.29 26.04
N ASN A 881 -16.71 20.51 25.02
CA ASN A 881 -16.42 21.50 24.00
C ASN A 881 -16.86 22.88 24.52
N VAL A 882 -16.02 23.88 24.32
CA VAL A 882 -16.35 25.29 24.55
C VAL A 882 -16.55 25.95 23.19
N THR A 883 -17.74 26.48 22.97
CA THR A 883 -18.09 27.19 21.74
C THR A 883 -17.94 28.68 21.96
N TRP A 884 -17.07 29.33 21.19
CA TRP A 884 -16.85 30.76 21.21
C TRP A 884 -17.61 31.43 20.06
N THR A 885 -18.25 32.56 20.33
CA THR A 885 -19.06 33.28 19.34
C THR A 885 -18.67 34.75 19.34
N LEU A 886 -18.12 35.19 18.21
CA LEU A 886 -17.72 36.57 17.98
C LEU A 886 -18.81 37.29 17.19
N ASP A 887 -19.50 38.21 17.84
CA ASP A 887 -20.61 38.96 17.27
C ASP A 887 -20.19 40.40 16.93
N ASP A 888 -20.57 40.86 15.74
CA ASP A 888 -20.30 42.20 15.22
C ASP A 888 -21.50 43.18 15.34
N THR A 889 -22.57 42.75 16.02
CA THR A 889 -23.90 43.36 15.96
C THR A 889 -24.16 44.37 17.09
N PRO A 890 -24.75 45.54 16.83
CA PRO A 890 -24.94 46.61 17.82
C PRO A 890 -25.92 46.24 18.94
N THR A 891 -25.53 46.42 20.20
CA THR A 891 -26.51 46.58 21.28
C THR A 891 -27.03 48.01 21.23
N ALA A 892 -28.28 48.19 20.79
CA ALA A 892 -28.96 49.47 20.83
C ALA A 892 -29.03 50.00 22.28
N SER A 893 -28.42 51.15 22.55
CA SER A 893 -28.71 51.93 23.75
C SER A 893 -29.90 52.83 23.45
N GLN A 894 -31.01 52.61 24.16
CA GLN A 894 -32.14 53.53 24.21
C GLN A 894 -31.70 54.85 24.85
N ALA A 895 -32.19 55.94 24.28
CA ALA A 895 -32.10 57.27 24.84
C ALA A 895 -32.67 57.35 26.27
N SER A 896 -31.94 58.05 27.14
CA SER A 896 -32.50 58.92 28.17
C SER A 896 -31.65 60.17 28.28
#